data_AF-A0A6B1CW04-F1
#
_entry.id   AF-A0A6B1CW04-F1
#
_cell.length_a   1.000
_cell.length_b   1.000
_cell.length_c   1.000
_cell.angle_alpha   90.00
_cell.angle_beta   90.00
_cell.angle_gamma   90.00
#
_symmetry.space_group_name_H-M   'P 1'
#
loop_
_entity.id
_entity.type
_entity.pdbx_description
1 polymer ?
#
loop_
_entity_poly.entity_id
_entity_poly.type
_entity_poly.pdbx_seq_one_letter_code
_entity_poly.pdbx_strand_id
1 'polypeptide(L)'
;MRSGYLAAWAVLSALVFQIGSSAARDDYGARIGESLGAPLPGRTQGPIVLVNAVDPALRRWYVNQELFHEYQWQQWEYTNYARSLYQRYVDIRLEGDSFYDIYGNFVTRGFLIYNNAQDRPAQFGNTLFKSTRFDNWFSNVVIAQDKKGQYGYALTVSSELNTTLTPLTFRKPTFDGVQFDIATDRVEGTVLYSRISNPGGESTADLELQRTNNTILVGGRLQGQLTDFAILGLTMINAHQSNTLSDELAGNPFKGGLTIDQNQTIDFVEVVLRDDSPGDGMGGAAFFESGSDVVITYTDGTVDRGTDIGFGPAISGGFQRAGFLAADGTEEIRLKYDFDNPRFTANASAPKDSIMQVEFELVVGNDYQIWATSNRQINRQGQTVLLLIERAAGNVQDVSNIRTVGFEYGLPTATHIMGATFELLDVHGFNFYGEADLNWNYRKFPNQNLARHSTSSGTAGEPYRPAWFINAWKRAGPVSLFAEAFGMDPHYNTTTFVTAGNGQIDYESPRRGLVEFVDDNDDHDRFPDNVRFDFLPGDDRVFPGWDQNNDFIPDFNQNDNAVRANRRPDYDEPFLRFDVDRPEFLFGVDMNNNFWVDQFENDDQPDYPYRKDHRGFNVYAAYDLTPELQIAGGAMREHLISSDQKNEQYYALVKMDGSSARWGDFKLFEMSKRVEDDIPNRLLQWLPSQSIDGGTLTQVEDPMLARDTWVNHLFVGHKVHIGRTKVETRMNYTLFHQLMDERTRTELDLRKSDFFFGAINKVKHRRQIGVLTIEPRWKSEFLKQTRGLFGEEKREQLRELFSVIVEMDFLTGSTLQGGLEYLWNEDFADDANDFRSVSLGLQLTNRSTYLGYKIVALAGMRLRTRDFELSDAVTTNTTFVSVFAGLN
;
A
#
# COMPACT_ATOMS: atom_id res chain seq x y z
N MET A 1 14.28 -53.59 4.30
CA MET A 1 14.12 -53.95 5.72
C MET A 1 14.85 -52.91 6.56
N ARG A 2 14.12 -52.26 7.49
CA ARG A 2 14.50 -51.67 8.82
C ARG A 2 15.88 -51.00 8.94
N SER A 3 16.03 -49.76 9.40
CA SER A 3 15.54 -49.12 10.65
C SER A 3 15.80 -47.60 10.56
N GLY A 4 15.08 -46.66 11.19
CA GLY A 4 14.17 -46.71 12.32
C GLY A 4 14.57 -45.66 13.38
N TYR A 5 13.97 -44.47 13.29
CA TYR A 5 13.67 -43.43 14.29
C TYR A 5 14.39 -43.44 15.65
N LEU A 6 15.10 -42.35 15.98
CA LEU A 6 15.38 -41.88 17.36
C LEU A 6 16.04 -40.48 17.35
N ALA A 7 15.25 -39.42 17.49
CA ALA A 7 15.70 -38.09 17.98
C ALA A 7 14.49 -37.13 18.15
N ALA A 8 13.55 -37.45 19.05
CA ALA A 8 12.43 -36.54 19.38
C ALA A 8 12.03 -36.58 20.87
N TRP A 9 12.88 -37.10 21.76
CA TRP A 9 12.50 -37.42 23.14
C TRP A 9 13.45 -36.89 24.23
N ALA A 10 14.13 -35.76 23.99
CA ALA A 10 15.14 -35.26 24.95
C ALA A 10 14.90 -33.86 25.54
N VAL A 11 13.81 -33.15 25.22
CA VAL A 11 13.59 -31.78 25.75
C VAL A 11 12.36 -31.67 26.69
N LEU A 12 11.48 -32.68 26.74
CA LEU A 12 10.24 -32.61 27.52
C LEU A 12 10.32 -33.14 28.97
N SER A 13 11.52 -33.42 29.50
CA SER A 13 11.67 -34.15 30.79
C SER A 13 12.36 -33.38 31.92
N ALA A 14 12.59 -32.07 31.78
CA ALA A 14 13.39 -31.31 32.77
C ALA A 14 12.64 -30.19 33.53
N LEU A 15 11.31 -30.16 33.54
CA LEU A 15 10.56 -29.11 34.26
C LEU A 15 9.28 -29.63 34.93
N VAL A 16 9.40 -30.68 35.75
CA VAL A 16 8.42 -30.97 36.80
C VAL A 16 9.18 -31.35 38.07
N PHE A 17 9.19 -30.42 39.03
CA PHE A 17 9.14 -30.60 40.49
C PHE A 17 9.92 -29.47 41.19
N GLN A 18 9.20 -28.41 41.60
CA GLN A 18 9.06 -28.08 43.03
C GLN A 18 7.91 -27.09 43.25
N ILE A 19 7.03 -27.50 44.16
CA ILE A 19 5.92 -26.74 44.72
C ILE A 19 6.48 -25.91 45.89
N GLY A 20 6.06 -24.65 46.02
CA GLY A 20 6.43 -23.83 47.18
C GLY A 20 5.85 -22.41 47.19
N SER A 21 4.61 -22.30 47.67
CA SER A 21 3.99 -21.13 48.34
C SER A 21 3.90 -19.79 47.61
N SER A 22 2.70 -19.48 47.11
CA SER A 22 2.12 -18.13 47.18
C SER A 22 1.03 -18.12 48.26
N ALA A 23 1.20 -17.24 49.26
CA ALA A 23 0.14 -16.88 50.18
C ALA A 23 0.13 -15.35 50.30
N ALA A 24 -0.71 -14.72 49.49
CA ALA A 24 -1.32 -13.44 49.80
C ALA A 24 -2.80 -13.59 49.42
N ARG A 25 -3.61 -13.87 50.45
CA ARG A 25 -5.08 -13.91 50.38
C ARG A 25 -5.54 -12.46 50.40
N ASP A 26 -6.14 -12.01 49.30
CA ASP A 26 -7.14 -10.94 49.36
C ASP A 26 -8.52 -11.59 49.56
N ASP A 27 -9.19 -11.12 50.60
CA ASP A 27 -10.43 -11.61 51.16
C ASP A 27 -11.61 -11.13 50.31
N TYR A 28 -12.14 -12.00 49.44
CA TYR A 28 -13.45 -11.82 48.81
C TYR A 28 -14.46 -12.76 49.45
N GLY A 29 -15.40 -12.14 50.17
CA GLY A 29 -16.38 -12.80 51.02
C GLY A 29 -17.36 -13.73 50.29
N ALA A 30 -17.86 -14.68 51.09
CA ALA A 30 -19.07 -15.48 50.90
C ALA A 30 -19.11 -16.57 49.81
N ARG A 31 -17.97 -17.15 49.39
CA ARG A 31 -17.96 -18.33 48.49
C ARG A 31 -17.21 -19.56 49.02
N ILE A 32 -17.34 -19.90 50.31
CA ILE A 32 -16.95 -21.25 50.79
C ILE A 32 -17.98 -21.79 51.78
N GLY A 33 -18.83 -22.68 51.29
CA GLY A 33 -19.24 -23.88 52.02
C GLY A 33 -18.79 -25.06 51.18
N GLU A 34 -17.90 -25.91 51.72
CA GLU A 34 -17.55 -27.19 51.10
C GLU A 34 -18.81 -28.06 51.00
N SER A 35 -19.43 -28.09 49.82
CA SER A 35 -20.41 -29.13 49.48
C SER A 35 -19.63 -30.34 48.97
N LEU A 36 -19.53 -31.36 49.81
CA LEU A 36 -19.12 -32.71 49.44
C LEU A 36 -20.01 -33.22 48.30
N GLY A 37 -19.56 -33.07 47.05
CA GLY A 37 -20.23 -33.68 45.89
C GLY A 37 -20.17 -32.92 44.56
N ALA A 38 -19.63 -31.70 44.49
CA ALA A 38 -19.47 -31.01 43.20
C ALA A 38 -18.19 -31.46 42.48
N PRO A 39 -18.26 -31.97 41.23
CA PRO A 39 -17.06 -32.26 40.45
C PRO A 39 -16.30 -30.96 40.19
N LEU A 40 -14.97 -31.02 40.24
CA LEU A 40 -14.09 -29.94 39.79
C LEU A 40 -14.46 -29.55 38.35
N PRO A 41 -14.59 -28.26 38.01
CA PRO A 41 -14.96 -27.77 36.67
C PRO A 41 -13.75 -27.87 35.72
N GLY A 42 -13.14 -29.05 35.62
CA GLY A 42 -11.84 -29.23 34.98
C GLY A 42 -11.90 -29.93 33.62
N ARG A 43 -12.99 -30.65 33.30
CA ARG A 43 -13.11 -31.42 32.05
C ARG A 43 -14.54 -31.46 31.52
N THR A 44 -14.69 -31.50 30.20
CA THR A 44 -15.95 -31.88 29.54
C THR A 44 -16.35 -33.29 29.98
N GLN A 45 -17.44 -33.38 30.74
CA GLN A 45 -18.02 -34.66 31.20
C GLN A 45 -19.37 -34.89 30.53
N GLY A 46 -19.69 -36.14 30.21
CA GLY A 46 -21.05 -36.52 29.77
C GLY A 46 -22.09 -36.24 30.86
N PRO A 47 -23.40 -36.32 30.56
CA PRO A 47 -24.46 -36.00 31.51
C PRO A 47 -24.34 -36.87 32.77
N ILE A 48 -24.03 -36.23 33.91
CA ILE A 48 -24.00 -36.88 35.23
C ILE A 48 -25.38 -36.68 35.88
N VAL A 49 -26.05 -37.79 36.19
CA VAL A 49 -27.24 -37.76 37.04
C VAL A 49 -26.77 -37.48 38.47
N LEU A 50 -27.03 -36.27 38.96
CA LEU A 50 -26.76 -35.90 40.35
C LEU A 50 -27.49 -36.89 41.28
N VAL A 51 -26.76 -37.52 42.20
CA VAL A 51 -27.31 -38.52 43.14
C VAL A 51 -28.46 -37.93 43.97
N ASN A 52 -28.42 -36.63 44.25
CA ASN A 52 -29.45 -35.88 44.98
C ASN A 52 -30.76 -35.70 44.18
N ALA A 53 -30.74 -35.92 42.86
CA ALA A 53 -31.94 -35.88 42.01
C ALA A 53 -32.72 -37.22 42.00
N VAL A 54 -32.26 -38.22 42.76
CA VAL A 54 -32.83 -39.57 42.85
C VAL A 54 -33.49 -39.82 44.23
N ASP A 55 -33.69 -38.77 45.02
CA ASP A 55 -34.33 -38.86 46.34
C ASP A 55 -35.81 -39.27 46.18
N PRO A 56 -36.33 -40.29 46.91
CA PRO A 56 -37.70 -40.78 46.76
C PRO A 56 -38.70 -39.83 47.45
N ALA A 57 -38.77 -38.59 46.98
CA ALA A 57 -39.74 -37.58 47.43
C ALA A 57 -40.91 -37.47 46.43
N LEU A 58 -42.14 -37.56 46.93
CA LEU A 58 -43.37 -37.38 46.14
C LEU A 58 -43.59 -35.92 45.65
N ARG A 59 -42.91 -34.93 46.26
CA ARG A 59 -42.95 -33.52 45.84
C ARG A 59 -41.71 -33.18 45.04
N ARG A 60 -41.88 -32.89 43.75
CA ARG A 60 -40.83 -32.33 42.88
C ARG A 60 -40.99 -30.82 42.79
N TRP A 61 -40.12 -30.08 43.45
CA TRP A 61 -39.98 -28.63 43.27
C TRP A 61 -39.01 -28.40 42.11
N TYR A 62 -39.50 -27.91 40.97
CA TYR A 62 -38.68 -27.69 39.77
C TYR A 62 -37.94 -26.36 39.90
N VAL A 63 -36.74 -26.35 40.50
CA VAL A 63 -35.77 -25.25 40.35
C VAL A 63 -34.80 -25.65 39.25
N ASN A 64 -34.46 -24.73 38.34
CA ASN A 64 -33.36 -24.97 37.42
C ASN A 64 -32.09 -25.21 38.25
N GLN A 65 -31.41 -26.34 38.08
CA GLN A 65 -30.36 -26.83 39.00
C GLN A 65 -29.24 -25.79 39.19
N GLU A 66 -28.99 -24.99 38.16
CA GLU A 66 -28.03 -23.87 38.16
C GLU A 66 -28.43 -22.75 39.14
N LEU A 67 -29.71 -22.38 39.23
CA LEU A 67 -30.19 -21.32 40.13
C LEU A 67 -30.09 -21.73 41.60
N PHE A 68 -30.37 -22.99 41.92
CA PHE A 68 -30.19 -23.53 43.27
C PHE A 68 -28.70 -23.63 43.63
N HIS A 69 -27.84 -24.06 42.69
CA HIS A 69 -26.42 -24.21 42.97
C HIS A 69 -25.71 -22.85 43.13
N GLU A 70 -26.02 -21.87 42.26
CA GLU A 70 -25.32 -20.58 42.20
C GLU A 70 -25.87 -19.53 43.16
N TYR A 71 -27.19 -19.53 43.42
CA TYR A 71 -27.85 -18.56 44.31
C TYR A 71 -28.44 -19.17 45.59
N GLN A 72 -28.35 -20.49 45.77
CA GLN A 72 -28.94 -21.21 46.92
C GLN A 72 -30.46 -20.99 47.09
N TRP A 73 -31.14 -20.60 46.01
CA TRP A 73 -32.56 -20.24 46.06
C TRP A 73 -33.46 -21.44 46.29
N GLN A 74 -34.17 -21.43 47.42
CA GLN A 74 -35.13 -22.47 47.78
C GLN A 74 -36.57 -22.02 47.46
N GLN A 75 -37.32 -22.81 46.70
CA GLN A 75 -38.69 -22.45 46.26
C GLN A 75 -39.70 -22.24 47.40
N TRP A 76 -39.41 -22.77 48.59
CA TRP A 76 -40.29 -22.69 49.76
C TRP A 76 -39.89 -21.58 50.75
N GLU A 77 -38.82 -20.84 50.47
CA GLU A 77 -38.31 -19.83 51.37
C GLU A 77 -39.13 -18.53 51.26
N TYR A 78 -39.52 -17.98 52.41
CA TYR A 78 -40.30 -16.75 52.47
C TYR A 78 -39.42 -15.54 52.16
N THR A 79 -39.64 -14.88 51.02
CA THR A 79 -38.90 -13.68 50.62
C THR A 79 -39.46 -12.42 51.30
N ASN A 80 -38.63 -11.72 52.09
CA ASN A 80 -38.95 -10.40 52.67
C ASN A 80 -37.84 -9.39 52.36
N TYR A 81 -38.07 -8.54 51.36
CA TYR A 81 -37.07 -7.59 50.89
C TYR A 81 -36.78 -6.41 51.82
N ALA A 82 -37.50 -6.32 52.95
CA ALA A 82 -37.18 -5.38 54.04
C ALA A 82 -36.14 -5.95 55.03
N ARG A 83 -35.87 -7.27 55.00
CA ARG A 83 -34.84 -7.93 55.83
C ARG A 83 -33.64 -8.45 55.02
N SER A 84 -33.85 -8.80 53.76
CA SER A 84 -32.80 -9.23 52.83
C SER A 84 -32.89 -8.39 51.56
N LEU A 85 -31.76 -7.89 51.03
CA LEU A 85 -31.79 -7.09 49.80
C LEU A 85 -32.33 -7.92 48.62
N TYR A 86 -33.18 -7.31 47.79
CA TYR A 86 -33.65 -7.94 46.55
C TYR A 86 -32.45 -8.26 45.65
N GLN A 87 -32.30 -9.54 45.29
CA GLN A 87 -31.34 -9.99 44.30
C GLN A 87 -32.08 -10.20 42.99
N ARG A 88 -31.73 -9.43 41.96
CA ARG A 88 -32.28 -9.62 40.61
C ARG A 88 -31.79 -10.95 40.04
N TYR A 89 -32.59 -11.56 39.16
CA TYR A 89 -32.07 -12.54 38.21
C TYR A 89 -31.00 -11.82 37.39
N VAL A 90 -29.72 -12.11 37.64
CA VAL A 90 -28.64 -11.67 36.76
C VAL A 90 -28.63 -12.68 35.62
N ASP A 91 -28.77 -12.22 34.39
CA ASP A 91 -28.52 -13.08 33.24
C ASP A 91 -27.08 -13.56 33.34
N ILE A 92 -26.88 -14.85 33.62
CA ILE A 92 -25.57 -15.47 33.75
C ILE A 92 -24.74 -15.36 32.45
N ARG A 93 -25.38 -15.03 31.33
CA ARG A 93 -24.71 -14.72 30.06
C ARG A 93 -23.99 -13.37 30.08
N LEU A 94 -24.27 -12.49 31.06
CA LEU A 94 -23.49 -11.25 31.27
C LEU A 94 -22.05 -11.56 31.72
N GLU A 95 -21.80 -12.74 32.28
CA GLU A 95 -20.45 -13.24 32.61
C GLU A 95 -19.83 -14.05 31.47
N GLY A 96 -20.58 -14.27 30.38
CA GLY A 96 -20.14 -15.02 29.22
C GLY A 96 -20.29 -16.55 29.32
N ASP A 97 -19.87 -17.23 28.25
CA ASP A 97 -19.96 -18.68 28.06
C ASP A 97 -18.71 -19.38 28.60
N SER A 98 -18.84 -20.69 28.90
CA SER A 98 -17.71 -21.52 29.32
C SER A 98 -16.97 -22.07 28.10
N PHE A 99 -15.67 -21.78 28.00
CA PHE A 99 -14.80 -22.26 26.93
C PHE A 99 -13.87 -23.37 27.41
N TYR A 100 -13.61 -24.32 26.51
CA TYR A 100 -12.74 -25.47 26.74
C TYR A 100 -11.71 -25.56 25.61
N ASP A 101 -10.53 -26.07 25.93
CA ASP A 101 -9.50 -26.34 24.93
C ASP A 101 -9.80 -27.61 24.12
N ILE A 102 -8.97 -27.90 23.12
CA ILE A 102 -9.10 -29.11 22.28
C ILE A 102 -8.96 -30.43 23.06
N TYR A 103 -8.46 -30.39 24.29
CA TYR A 103 -8.33 -31.55 25.18
C TYR A 103 -9.49 -31.64 26.19
N GLY A 104 -10.45 -30.72 26.11
CA GLY A 104 -11.60 -30.63 27.00
C GLY A 104 -11.31 -30.01 28.36
N ASN A 105 -10.14 -29.39 28.57
CA ASN A 105 -9.85 -28.68 29.81
C ASN A 105 -10.55 -27.31 29.80
N PHE A 106 -11.08 -26.90 30.96
CA PHE A 106 -11.70 -25.58 31.10
C PHE A 106 -10.64 -24.47 30.94
N VAL A 107 -10.89 -23.54 30.01
CA VAL A 107 -10.01 -22.39 29.75
C VAL A 107 -10.47 -21.20 30.58
N THR A 108 -11.71 -20.75 30.37
CA THR A 108 -12.28 -19.59 31.04
C THR A 108 -13.80 -19.52 30.86
N ARG A 109 -14.47 -18.69 31.66
CA ARG A 109 -15.85 -18.23 31.42
C ARG A 109 -15.78 -16.78 30.97
N GLY A 110 -16.26 -16.47 29.76
CA GLY A 110 -16.11 -15.14 29.18
C GLY A 110 -16.70 -15.02 27.78
N PHE A 111 -16.13 -14.13 26.95
CA PHE A 111 -16.58 -13.90 25.58
C PHE A 111 -15.53 -14.37 24.59
N LEU A 112 -15.93 -15.12 23.56
CA LEU A 112 -15.08 -15.36 22.40
C LEU A 112 -14.93 -14.04 21.65
N ILE A 113 -13.69 -13.60 21.42
CA ILE A 113 -13.42 -12.34 20.71
C ILE A 113 -13.04 -12.58 19.25
N TYR A 114 -12.20 -13.59 19.01
CA TYR A 114 -11.72 -13.99 17.70
C TYR A 114 -11.67 -15.51 17.62
N ASN A 115 -12.08 -16.08 16.49
CA ASN A 115 -11.85 -17.47 16.16
C ASN A 115 -11.60 -17.62 14.66
N ASN A 116 -10.57 -18.38 14.30
CA ASN A 116 -10.35 -18.82 12.95
C ASN A 116 -10.01 -20.31 12.98
N ALA A 117 -10.84 -21.12 12.32
CA ALA A 117 -10.71 -22.57 12.31
C ALA A 117 -10.86 -23.10 10.89
N GLN A 118 -10.21 -24.23 10.64
CA GLN A 118 -10.32 -24.91 9.36
C GLN A 118 -10.33 -26.43 9.52
N ASP A 119 -11.45 -27.03 9.16
CA ASP A 119 -11.68 -28.46 9.07
C ASP A 119 -11.64 -28.91 7.61
N ARG A 120 -10.92 -30.00 7.33
CA ARG A 120 -10.83 -30.61 6.01
C ARG A 120 -10.78 -32.15 6.11
N PRO A 121 -11.40 -32.91 5.19
CA PRO A 121 -12.34 -32.44 4.17
C PRO A 121 -13.73 -32.18 4.78
N ALA A 122 -14.30 -31.00 4.56
CA ALA A 122 -15.62 -30.63 5.06
C ALA A 122 -16.27 -29.53 4.21
N GLN A 123 -17.59 -29.61 4.00
CA GLN A 123 -18.35 -28.49 3.44
C GLN A 123 -18.44 -27.37 4.48
N PHE A 124 -18.22 -26.11 4.07
CA PHE A 124 -18.14 -24.97 4.99
C PHE A 124 -17.06 -25.15 6.08
N GLY A 125 -15.97 -25.87 5.74
CA GLY A 125 -14.95 -26.26 6.70
C GLY A 125 -14.07 -25.12 7.20
N ASN A 126 -14.08 -23.93 6.58
CA ASN A 126 -13.36 -22.77 7.10
C ASN A 126 -14.32 -21.84 7.84
N THR A 127 -14.00 -21.53 9.10
CA THR A 127 -14.81 -20.70 9.99
C THR A 127 -14.01 -19.49 10.46
N LEU A 128 -14.60 -18.30 10.38
CA LEU A 128 -14.07 -17.07 10.98
C LEU A 128 -15.14 -16.41 11.84
N PHE A 129 -14.75 -15.92 13.01
CA PHE A 129 -15.59 -15.14 13.90
C PHE A 129 -14.80 -13.97 14.49
N LYS A 130 -15.39 -12.78 14.45
CA LYS A 130 -14.93 -11.57 15.15
C LYS A 130 -16.10 -10.95 15.89
N SER A 131 -16.02 -10.87 17.22
CA SER A 131 -17.09 -10.30 18.02
C SER A 131 -17.26 -8.80 17.78
N THR A 132 -18.46 -8.25 17.94
CA THR A 132 -18.68 -6.79 17.98
C THR A 132 -17.89 -6.11 19.11
N ARG A 133 -17.50 -6.88 20.14
CA ARG A 133 -16.63 -6.42 21.23
C ARG A 133 -15.18 -6.19 20.78
N PHE A 134 -14.72 -6.89 19.75
CA PHE A 134 -13.38 -6.70 19.19
C PHE A 134 -13.20 -5.25 18.70
N ASP A 135 -14.19 -4.75 17.96
CA ASP A 135 -14.28 -3.36 17.54
C ASP A 135 -14.55 -2.42 18.74
N ASN A 136 -15.68 -2.58 19.42
CA ASN A 136 -16.14 -1.57 20.37
C ASN A 136 -15.36 -1.48 21.69
N TRP A 137 -14.79 -2.60 22.19
CA TRP A 137 -14.07 -2.62 23.47
C TRP A 137 -12.57 -2.57 23.30
N PHE A 138 -12.06 -3.16 22.22
CA PHE A 138 -10.63 -3.31 21.97
C PHE A 138 -10.13 -2.46 20.80
N SER A 139 -10.98 -1.65 20.18
CA SER A 139 -10.63 -0.76 19.07
C SER A 139 -9.87 -1.50 17.98
N ASN A 140 -10.40 -2.65 17.57
CA ASN A 140 -9.87 -3.49 16.50
C ASN A 140 -8.48 -4.11 16.76
N VAL A 141 -7.99 -4.17 18.01
CA VAL A 141 -6.69 -4.79 18.32
C VAL A 141 -6.67 -5.56 19.65
N VAL A 142 -6.20 -6.81 19.60
CA VAL A 142 -5.97 -7.64 20.79
C VAL A 142 -4.56 -8.20 20.76
N ILE A 143 -3.80 -7.99 21.84
CA ILE A 143 -2.40 -8.43 21.98
C ILE A 143 -2.28 -9.35 23.19
N ALA A 144 -1.75 -10.55 22.97
CA ALA A 144 -1.33 -11.47 24.02
C ALA A 144 0.20 -11.61 23.97
N GLN A 145 0.89 -11.23 25.04
CA GLN A 145 2.35 -11.20 25.11
C GLN A 145 2.89 -11.80 26.40
N ASP A 146 4.10 -12.35 26.33
CA ASP A 146 4.86 -12.81 27.51
C ASP A 146 6.36 -12.63 27.27
N LYS A 147 7.13 -12.51 28.37
CA LYS A 147 8.59 -12.37 28.32
C LYS A 147 9.25 -13.10 29.48
N LYS A 148 10.27 -13.89 29.17
CA LYS A 148 11.12 -14.57 30.15
C LYS A 148 12.59 -14.46 29.76
N GLY A 149 13.33 -13.62 30.49
CA GLY A 149 14.74 -13.36 30.20
C GLY A 149 14.91 -12.69 28.83
N GLN A 150 15.75 -13.28 27.99
CA GLN A 150 15.97 -12.86 26.61
C GLN A 150 14.85 -13.24 25.65
N TYR A 151 13.95 -14.17 26.03
CA TYR A 151 12.88 -14.64 25.15
C TYR A 151 11.61 -13.82 25.36
N GLY A 152 11.05 -13.27 24.28
CA GLY A 152 9.74 -12.63 24.27
C GLY A 152 8.90 -13.13 23.09
N TYR A 153 7.58 -13.12 23.25
CA TYR A 153 6.67 -13.29 22.13
C TYR A 153 5.46 -12.38 22.26
N ALA A 154 4.84 -12.05 21.13
CA ALA A 154 3.55 -11.37 21.04
C ALA A 154 2.68 -12.06 19.99
N LEU A 155 1.40 -12.25 20.30
CA LEU A 155 0.37 -12.66 19.37
C LEU A 155 -0.63 -11.52 19.27
N THR A 156 -0.68 -10.89 18.10
CA THR A 156 -1.53 -9.76 17.81
C THR A 156 -2.59 -10.15 16.80
N VAL A 157 -3.85 -9.81 17.08
CA VAL A 157 -4.97 -9.91 16.16
C VAL A 157 -5.53 -8.52 15.96
N SER A 158 -5.59 -8.03 14.73
CA SER A 158 -6.18 -6.73 14.41
C SER A 158 -6.75 -6.70 13.00
N SER A 159 -7.70 -5.81 12.75
CA SER A 159 -8.18 -5.51 11.39
C SER A 159 -7.39 -4.40 10.69
N GLU A 160 -6.42 -3.78 11.37
CA GLU A 160 -5.69 -2.59 10.92
C GLU A 160 -4.21 -2.65 11.36
N LEU A 161 -3.51 -3.76 11.08
CA LEU A 161 -2.09 -3.90 11.45
C LEU A 161 -1.16 -3.22 10.46
N ASN A 162 -0.42 -2.21 10.89
CA ASN A 162 0.74 -1.74 10.15
C ASN A 162 1.87 -2.76 10.25
N THR A 163 2.16 -3.44 9.14
CA THR A 163 3.07 -4.58 9.09
C THR A 163 3.99 -4.49 7.89
N THR A 164 5.30 -4.61 8.11
CA THR A 164 6.32 -4.71 7.06
C THR A 164 7.22 -5.90 7.33
N LEU A 165 7.30 -6.85 6.40
CA LEU A 165 8.32 -7.90 6.42
C LEU A 165 9.57 -7.42 5.69
N THR A 166 9.44 -7.03 4.43
CA THR A 166 10.48 -6.34 3.64
C THR A 166 9.79 -5.48 2.57
N PRO A 167 10.47 -4.45 2.02
CA PRO A 167 9.91 -3.61 0.96
C PRO A 167 9.50 -4.37 -0.31
N LEU A 168 10.17 -5.47 -0.67
CA LEU A 168 9.82 -6.23 -1.89
C LEU A 168 8.83 -7.37 -1.66
N THR A 169 8.54 -7.78 -0.41
CA THR A 169 7.70 -8.95 -0.15
C THR A 169 6.33 -8.64 0.45
N PHE A 170 6.29 -7.83 1.52
CA PHE A 170 5.05 -7.55 2.25
C PHE A 170 5.17 -6.25 3.05
N ARG A 171 4.33 -5.28 2.74
CA ARG A 171 4.21 -3.97 3.39
C ARG A 171 2.76 -3.52 3.29
N LYS A 172 2.04 -3.49 4.41
CA LYS A 172 0.64 -3.04 4.46
C LYS A 172 0.43 -2.10 5.64
N PRO A 173 -0.15 -0.89 5.44
CA PRO A 173 -0.50 0.00 6.54
C PRO A 173 -1.68 -0.54 7.37
N THR A 174 -2.60 -1.29 6.74
CA THR A 174 -3.82 -1.84 7.36
C THR A 174 -4.03 -3.33 7.04
N PHE A 175 -3.15 -4.19 7.56
CA PHE A 175 -3.32 -5.65 7.44
C PHE A 175 -4.41 -6.19 8.39
N ASP A 176 -5.47 -6.77 7.83
CA ASP A 176 -6.46 -7.53 8.60
C ASP A 176 -6.01 -8.99 8.76
N GLY A 177 -5.58 -9.36 9.96
CA GLY A 177 -5.16 -10.72 10.24
C GLY A 177 -4.55 -10.94 11.63
N VAL A 178 -3.67 -11.93 11.67
CA VAL A 178 -2.93 -12.34 12.86
C VAL A 178 -1.44 -12.19 12.58
N GLN A 179 -0.72 -11.58 13.52
CA GLN A 179 0.73 -11.50 13.55
C GLN A 179 1.25 -12.16 14.84
N PHE A 180 2.20 -13.07 14.69
CA PHE A 180 2.92 -13.69 15.79
C PHE A 180 4.39 -13.33 15.70
N ASP A 181 4.90 -12.65 16.73
CA ASP A 181 6.28 -12.23 16.84
C ASP A 181 6.99 -13.02 17.93
N ILE A 182 8.23 -13.41 17.67
CA ILE A 182 9.15 -14.01 18.64
C ILE A 182 10.49 -13.28 18.56
N ALA A 183 11.06 -12.96 19.71
CA ALA A 183 12.34 -12.27 19.79
C ALA A 183 13.25 -12.90 20.86
N THR A 184 14.54 -12.92 20.54
CA THR A 184 15.66 -13.26 21.42
C THR A 184 16.78 -12.24 21.23
N ASP A 185 17.86 -12.32 22.02
CA ASP A 185 18.99 -11.38 21.89
C ASP A 185 19.68 -11.38 20.50
N ARG A 186 19.49 -12.43 19.67
CA ARG A 186 20.16 -12.55 18.36
C ARG A 186 19.25 -12.96 17.21
N VAL A 187 18.03 -13.37 17.49
CA VAL A 187 17.10 -13.93 16.51
C VAL A 187 15.73 -13.35 16.75
N GLU A 188 15.11 -12.89 15.68
CA GLU A 188 13.75 -12.36 15.66
C GLU A 188 12.98 -13.05 14.54
N GLY A 189 11.71 -13.34 14.77
CA GLY A 189 10.84 -13.99 13.81
C GLY A 189 9.43 -13.44 13.89
N THR A 190 8.80 -13.32 12.73
CA THR A 190 7.42 -12.88 12.57
C THR A 190 6.70 -13.87 11.68
N VAL A 191 5.46 -14.21 12.02
CA VAL A 191 4.57 -15.05 11.21
C VAL A 191 3.24 -14.32 11.04
N LEU A 192 2.76 -14.25 9.80
CA LEU A 192 1.52 -13.61 9.41
C LEU A 192 0.51 -14.66 8.92
N TYR A 193 -0.76 -14.45 9.26
CA TYR A 193 -1.86 -15.27 8.78
C TYR A 193 -3.11 -14.43 8.54
N SER A 194 -3.76 -14.60 7.39
CA SER A 194 -5.08 -14.02 7.13
C SER A 194 -5.90 -14.82 6.13
N ARG A 195 -7.23 -14.78 6.29
CA ARG A 195 -8.18 -15.25 5.28
C ARG A 195 -8.58 -14.08 4.37
N ILE A 196 -7.65 -13.63 3.52
CA ILE A 196 -7.79 -12.39 2.73
C ILE A 196 -9.01 -12.34 1.81
N SER A 197 -9.58 -13.49 1.41
CA SER A 197 -10.85 -13.55 0.67
C SER A 197 -12.11 -13.10 1.41
N ASN A 198 -12.02 -12.99 2.74
CA ASN A 198 -12.99 -12.33 3.62
C ASN A 198 -12.38 -12.33 5.04
N PRO A 199 -11.57 -11.32 5.40
CA PRO A 199 -10.85 -11.32 6.67
C PRO A 199 -11.72 -10.89 7.86
N GLY A 200 -12.96 -10.48 7.60
CA GLY A 200 -13.98 -10.15 8.61
C GLY A 200 -14.04 -8.67 8.97
N GLY A 201 -13.03 -7.87 8.63
CA GLY A 201 -12.99 -6.44 8.95
C GLY A 201 -13.06 -6.21 10.46
N GLU A 202 -13.77 -5.17 10.87
CA GLU A 202 -14.00 -4.80 12.27
C GLU A 202 -14.80 -5.88 13.03
N SER A 203 -15.76 -6.55 12.36
CA SER A 203 -16.61 -7.55 13.02
C SER A 203 -17.32 -8.48 12.03
N THR A 204 -17.59 -9.71 12.47
CA THR A 204 -18.51 -10.64 11.79
C THR A 204 -19.93 -10.56 12.35
N ALA A 205 -20.29 -9.46 13.02
CA ALA A 205 -21.58 -9.23 13.67
C ALA A 205 -21.97 -10.34 14.67
N ASP A 206 -20.99 -10.85 15.41
CA ASP A 206 -21.14 -11.98 16.34
C ASP A 206 -21.69 -13.26 15.68
N LEU A 207 -21.45 -13.45 14.37
CA LEU A 207 -21.81 -14.65 13.62
C LEU A 207 -20.56 -15.34 13.03
N GLU A 208 -20.58 -16.67 12.98
CA GLU A 208 -19.55 -17.45 12.29
C GLU A 208 -19.70 -17.33 10.78
N LEU A 209 -18.68 -16.81 10.10
CA LEU A 209 -18.56 -16.78 8.65
C LEU A 209 -17.90 -18.05 8.15
N GLN A 210 -18.74 -18.98 7.70
CA GLN A 210 -18.28 -20.27 7.18
C GLN A 210 -18.14 -20.25 5.65
N ARG A 211 -17.05 -20.82 5.12
CA ARG A 211 -16.78 -20.90 3.68
C ARG A 211 -16.16 -22.23 3.27
N THR A 212 -16.45 -22.61 2.03
CA THR A 212 -15.80 -23.74 1.35
C THR A 212 -14.61 -23.30 0.51
N ASN A 213 -14.79 -22.21 -0.26
CA ASN A 213 -13.71 -21.60 -1.05
C ASN A 213 -13.18 -20.36 -0.32
N ASN A 214 -11.86 -20.25 -0.23
CA ASN A 214 -11.19 -19.13 0.41
C ASN A 214 -9.77 -18.94 -0.14
N THR A 215 -9.28 -17.71 -0.08
CA THR A 215 -7.86 -17.38 -0.28
C THR A 215 -7.25 -17.15 1.09
N ILE A 216 -6.14 -17.83 1.36
CA ILE A 216 -5.37 -17.75 2.62
C ILE A 216 -4.04 -17.09 2.31
N LEU A 217 -3.63 -16.14 3.14
CA LEU A 217 -2.30 -15.57 3.18
C LEU A 217 -1.54 -16.13 4.39
N VAL A 218 -0.34 -16.64 4.15
CA VAL A 218 0.62 -17.04 5.17
C VAL A 218 1.96 -16.43 4.81
N GLY A 219 2.58 -15.75 5.77
CA GLY A 219 3.88 -15.14 5.58
C GLY A 219 4.74 -15.23 6.81
N GLY A 220 6.01 -14.88 6.66
CA GLY A 220 6.87 -14.70 7.80
C GLY A 220 8.27 -14.25 7.40
N ARG A 221 8.95 -13.65 8.38
CA ARG A 221 10.35 -13.25 8.31
C ARG A 221 11.08 -13.88 9.49
N LEU A 222 12.27 -14.38 9.25
CA LEU A 222 13.20 -14.83 10.28
C LEU A 222 14.52 -14.10 10.06
N GLN A 223 15.01 -13.39 11.06
CA GLN A 223 16.30 -12.73 11.00
C GLN A 223 17.20 -13.14 12.15
N GLY A 224 18.50 -13.27 11.86
CA GLY A 224 19.50 -13.69 12.80
C GLY A 224 20.79 -12.89 12.66
N GLN A 225 21.31 -12.43 13.79
CA GLN A 225 22.64 -11.84 13.89
C GLN A 225 23.70 -12.96 13.82
N LEU A 226 24.42 -13.03 12.70
CA LEU A 226 25.48 -14.04 12.48
C LEU A 226 26.77 -13.68 13.22
N THR A 227 27.10 -12.39 13.24
CA THR A 227 28.25 -11.79 13.95
C THR A 227 27.86 -10.41 14.46
N ASP A 228 28.75 -9.74 15.20
CA ASP A 228 28.49 -8.40 15.72
C ASP A 228 28.21 -7.33 14.64
N PHE A 229 28.56 -7.61 13.38
CA PHE A 229 28.42 -6.70 12.24
C PHE A 229 27.62 -7.27 11.06
N ALA A 230 27.10 -8.51 11.13
CA ALA A 230 26.41 -9.15 10.00
C ALA A 230 25.07 -9.76 10.40
N ILE A 231 24.02 -9.41 9.65
CA ILE A 231 22.65 -9.89 9.86
C ILE A 231 22.15 -10.54 8.57
N LEU A 232 21.47 -11.68 8.71
CA LEU A 232 20.82 -12.38 7.61
C LEU A 232 19.33 -12.49 7.92
N GLY A 233 18.49 -12.09 6.97
CA GLY A 233 17.05 -12.29 7.00
C GLY A 233 16.60 -13.25 5.91
N LEU A 234 15.59 -14.06 6.20
CA LEU A 234 14.85 -14.87 5.25
C LEU A 234 13.38 -14.52 5.36
N THR A 235 12.74 -14.29 4.23
CA THR A 235 11.32 -13.92 4.15
C THR A 235 10.60 -14.87 3.22
N MET A 236 9.35 -15.19 3.55
CA MET A 236 8.47 -15.98 2.70
C MET A 236 7.06 -15.43 2.82
N ILE A 237 6.41 -15.17 1.71
CA ILE A 237 5.00 -14.81 1.65
C ILE A 237 4.28 -15.69 0.63
N ASN A 238 3.09 -16.14 0.97
CA ASN A 238 2.28 -16.98 0.10
C ASN A 238 0.81 -16.63 0.28
N ALA A 239 0.14 -16.30 -0.82
CA ALA A 239 -1.30 -16.31 -0.87
C ALA A 239 -1.76 -17.38 -1.85
N HIS A 240 -2.70 -18.22 -1.42
CA HIS A 240 -3.15 -19.33 -2.23
C HIS A 240 -4.65 -19.58 -2.08
N GLN A 241 -5.24 -20.08 -3.17
CA GLN A 241 -6.60 -20.55 -3.18
C GLN A 241 -6.71 -21.89 -2.44
N SER A 242 -7.80 -22.02 -1.69
CA SER A 242 -8.12 -23.16 -0.87
C SER A 242 -9.58 -23.56 -1.08
N ASN A 243 -9.83 -24.87 -1.14
CA ASN A 243 -11.15 -25.48 -1.14
C ASN A 243 -11.20 -26.56 -0.06
N THR A 244 -12.12 -26.44 0.90
CA THR A 244 -12.21 -27.37 2.04
C THR A 244 -12.82 -28.74 1.70
N LEU A 245 -13.34 -28.94 0.49
CA LEU A 245 -13.79 -30.26 0.01
C LEU A 245 -12.67 -31.14 -0.52
N SER A 246 -11.48 -30.57 -0.77
CA SER A 246 -10.35 -31.28 -1.36
C SER A 246 -9.24 -31.50 -0.32
N ASP A 247 -8.63 -32.68 -0.36
CA ASP A 247 -7.42 -33.03 0.40
C ASP A 247 -6.13 -32.68 -0.37
N GLU A 248 -6.20 -32.05 -1.56
CA GLU A 248 -5.01 -31.76 -2.39
C GLU A 248 -3.94 -30.91 -1.69
N LEU A 249 -4.33 -30.05 -0.75
CA LEU A 249 -3.41 -29.25 0.06
C LEU A 249 -2.56 -30.08 1.04
N ALA A 250 -2.90 -31.36 1.28
CA ALA A 250 -2.05 -32.28 2.03
C ALA A 250 -0.75 -32.66 1.27
N GLY A 251 -0.65 -32.34 -0.03
CA GLY A 251 0.56 -32.53 -0.85
C GLY A 251 1.57 -31.38 -0.71
N ASN A 252 1.23 -30.19 -1.21
CA ASN A 252 2.07 -29.00 -1.11
C ASN A 252 1.19 -27.75 -0.82
N PRO A 253 1.29 -27.15 0.37
CA PRO A 253 0.43 -26.05 0.79
C PRO A 253 0.68 -24.73 0.05
N PHE A 254 1.83 -24.57 -0.63
CA PHE A 254 2.23 -23.28 -1.21
C PHE A 254 1.72 -23.03 -2.63
N LYS A 255 1.28 -24.09 -3.32
CA LYS A 255 0.85 -24.04 -4.73
C LYS A 255 -0.64 -23.76 -4.91
N GLY A 256 -1.41 -23.74 -3.82
CA GLY A 256 -2.87 -23.59 -3.85
C GLY A 256 -3.60 -24.74 -4.53
N GLY A 257 -4.93 -24.64 -4.55
CA GLY A 257 -5.83 -25.54 -5.26
C GLY A 257 -6.86 -24.77 -6.06
N LEU A 258 -7.48 -25.40 -7.06
CA LEU A 258 -8.57 -24.77 -7.78
C LEU A 258 -9.80 -24.69 -6.87
N THR A 259 -10.53 -23.59 -6.94
CA THR A 259 -11.85 -23.48 -6.31
C THR A 259 -12.85 -24.42 -6.99
N ILE A 260 -14.01 -24.63 -6.38
CA ILE A 260 -15.09 -25.45 -6.97
C ILE A 260 -15.52 -24.91 -8.35
N ASP A 261 -15.59 -23.59 -8.50
CA ASP A 261 -16.04 -22.93 -9.74
C ASP A 261 -14.95 -22.92 -10.82
N GLN A 262 -13.68 -22.74 -10.41
CA GLN A 262 -12.54 -22.84 -11.32
C GLN A 262 -12.35 -24.27 -11.85
N ASN A 263 -12.56 -25.29 -11.01
CA ASN A 263 -12.27 -26.68 -11.36
C ASN A 263 -13.35 -27.31 -12.25
N GLN A 264 -13.37 -26.90 -13.51
CA GLN A 264 -14.31 -27.33 -14.53
C GLN A 264 -13.56 -27.61 -15.82
N THR A 265 -14.03 -28.57 -16.63
CA THR A 265 -13.45 -28.82 -17.95
C THR A 265 -13.60 -27.57 -18.83
N ILE A 266 -12.52 -27.16 -19.50
CA ILE A 266 -12.51 -26.02 -20.43
C ILE A 266 -12.85 -26.44 -21.85
N ASP A 267 -13.37 -25.50 -22.63
CA ASP A 267 -13.73 -25.73 -24.03
C ASP A 267 -12.64 -25.24 -24.98
N PHE A 268 -11.93 -24.17 -24.62
CA PHE A 268 -10.85 -23.62 -25.43
C PHE A 268 -9.79 -22.93 -24.57
N VAL A 269 -8.60 -22.79 -25.15
CA VAL A 269 -7.58 -21.82 -24.74
C VAL A 269 -7.36 -20.85 -25.89
N GLU A 270 -7.33 -19.55 -25.60
CA GLU A 270 -6.95 -18.52 -26.57
C GLU A 270 -5.63 -17.89 -26.13
N VAL A 271 -4.67 -17.86 -27.05
CA VAL A 271 -3.39 -17.15 -26.89
C VAL A 271 -3.38 -15.94 -27.82
N VAL A 272 -2.96 -14.79 -27.31
CA VAL A 272 -2.91 -13.53 -28.07
C VAL A 272 -1.49 -12.99 -28.07
N LEU A 273 -0.97 -12.71 -29.26
CA LEU A 273 0.34 -12.11 -29.47
C LEU A 273 0.16 -10.65 -29.89
N ARG A 274 0.92 -9.76 -29.24
CA ARG A 274 0.85 -8.30 -29.42
C ARG A 274 2.24 -7.69 -29.49
N ASP A 275 2.32 -6.48 -29.99
CA ASP A 275 3.49 -5.60 -29.87
C ASP A 275 3.67 -5.12 -28.40
N ASP A 276 4.89 -5.13 -27.86
CA ASP A 276 5.17 -4.56 -26.52
C ASP A 276 5.37 -3.04 -26.60
N SER A 277 5.89 -2.55 -27.73
CA SER A 277 6.16 -1.13 -28.02
C SER A 277 5.30 -0.59 -29.18
N PRO A 278 3.95 -0.65 -29.10
CA PRO A 278 3.06 -0.35 -30.23
C PRO A 278 3.13 1.08 -30.77
N GLY A 279 3.82 1.99 -30.06
CA GLY A 279 3.94 3.41 -30.40
C GLY A 279 4.79 3.69 -31.64
N ASP A 280 5.72 2.81 -32.01
CA ASP A 280 6.52 2.96 -33.24
C ASP A 280 5.79 2.44 -34.50
N GLY A 281 4.75 1.62 -34.31
CA GLY A 281 3.93 1.03 -35.36
C GLY A 281 4.67 -0.01 -36.23
N MET A 282 5.83 -0.52 -35.80
CA MET A 282 6.62 -1.46 -36.59
C MET A 282 7.45 -2.43 -35.75
N GLY A 283 7.58 -3.67 -36.23
CA GLY A 283 8.50 -4.61 -35.61
C GLY A 283 7.94 -5.27 -34.35
N GLY A 284 6.61 -5.37 -34.25
CA GLY A 284 5.94 -6.11 -33.19
C GLY A 284 6.02 -7.63 -33.39
N ALA A 285 5.15 -8.39 -32.70
CA ALA A 285 5.31 -9.83 -32.54
C ALA A 285 5.40 -10.60 -33.87
N ALA A 286 6.47 -11.38 -34.05
CA ALA A 286 6.68 -12.24 -35.20
C ALA A 286 6.42 -13.71 -34.84
N PHE A 287 5.31 -14.28 -35.34
CA PHE A 287 4.86 -15.65 -35.02
C PHE A 287 5.12 -16.65 -36.15
N PHE A 288 5.83 -17.73 -35.84
CA PHE A 288 6.18 -18.80 -36.78
C PHE A 288 5.32 -20.04 -36.55
N GLU A 289 4.21 -20.13 -37.27
CA GLU A 289 3.25 -21.25 -37.18
C GLU A 289 3.94 -22.62 -37.35
N SER A 290 4.79 -22.78 -38.37
CA SER A 290 5.41 -24.07 -38.68
C SER A 290 6.38 -24.61 -37.62
N GLY A 291 6.87 -23.75 -36.72
CA GLY A 291 7.73 -24.14 -35.60
C GLY A 291 6.98 -24.26 -34.28
N SER A 292 5.70 -23.87 -34.24
CA SER A 292 4.89 -23.81 -33.03
C SER A 292 3.99 -25.05 -32.91
N ASP A 293 3.75 -25.49 -31.68
CA ASP A 293 2.96 -26.69 -31.40
C ASP A 293 2.22 -26.58 -30.05
N VAL A 294 1.27 -27.49 -29.84
CA VAL A 294 0.58 -27.67 -28.56
C VAL A 294 0.77 -29.11 -28.10
N VAL A 295 1.21 -29.31 -26.86
CA VAL A 295 1.45 -30.62 -26.27
C VAL A 295 0.39 -30.87 -25.20
N ILE A 296 -0.37 -31.95 -25.36
CA ILE A 296 -1.51 -32.29 -24.49
C ILE A 296 -1.17 -33.59 -23.78
N THR A 297 -1.20 -33.56 -22.45
CA THR A 297 -0.99 -34.75 -21.61
C THR A 297 -2.30 -35.19 -20.99
N TYR A 298 -2.62 -36.48 -21.04
CA TYR A 298 -3.86 -37.07 -20.53
C TYR A 298 -3.66 -37.83 -19.22
N THR A 299 -4.77 -38.23 -18.59
CA THR A 299 -4.81 -38.92 -17.28
C THR A 299 -4.08 -40.25 -17.21
N ASP A 300 -3.95 -40.95 -18.33
CA ASP A 300 -3.22 -42.22 -18.43
C ASP A 300 -1.73 -42.05 -18.75
N GLY A 301 -1.26 -40.81 -18.88
CA GLY A 301 0.12 -40.45 -19.22
C GLY A 301 0.41 -40.47 -20.73
N THR A 302 -0.59 -40.70 -21.58
CA THR A 302 -0.45 -40.49 -23.03
C THR A 302 -0.24 -39.01 -23.33
N VAL A 303 0.55 -38.73 -24.36
CA VAL A 303 0.91 -37.37 -24.79
C VAL A 303 0.65 -37.25 -26.28
N ASP A 304 -0.18 -36.29 -26.65
CA ASP A 304 -0.40 -35.92 -28.05
C ASP A 304 0.31 -34.60 -28.36
N ARG A 305 0.93 -34.55 -29.53
CA ARG A 305 1.39 -33.29 -30.14
C ARG A 305 0.34 -32.84 -31.16
N GLY A 306 0.01 -31.55 -31.13
CA GLY A 306 -1.01 -30.95 -32.00
C GLY A 306 -0.73 -31.22 -33.48
N THR A 307 0.52 -31.12 -33.90
CA THR A 307 0.95 -31.45 -35.27
C THR A 307 0.65 -32.90 -35.66
N ASP A 308 0.78 -33.85 -34.75
CA ASP A 308 0.63 -35.29 -35.02
C ASP A 308 -0.83 -35.69 -35.19
N ILE A 309 -1.73 -35.06 -34.43
CA ILE A 309 -3.18 -35.29 -34.50
C ILE A 309 -3.90 -34.30 -35.44
N GLY A 310 -3.17 -33.38 -36.06
CA GLY A 310 -3.73 -32.34 -36.94
C GLY A 310 -4.56 -31.28 -36.19
N PHE A 311 -4.29 -31.10 -34.90
CA PHE A 311 -4.91 -30.10 -34.03
C PHE A 311 -4.04 -28.84 -33.95
N GLY A 312 -4.45 -27.79 -34.64
CA GLY A 312 -3.83 -26.46 -34.61
C GLY A 312 -4.84 -25.37 -34.25
N PRO A 313 -4.38 -24.15 -33.95
CA PRO A 313 -5.26 -23.05 -33.58
C PRO A 313 -6.08 -22.57 -34.78
N ALA A 314 -7.27 -22.04 -34.50
CA ALA A 314 -7.93 -21.10 -35.40
C ALA A 314 -7.25 -19.74 -35.24
N ILE A 315 -6.57 -19.29 -36.30
CA ILE A 315 -5.80 -18.03 -36.31
C ILE A 315 -6.68 -16.89 -36.82
N SER A 316 -6.67 -15.75 -36.14
CA SER A 316 -7.25 -14.49 -36.61
C SER A 316 -6.37 -13.29 -36.29
N GLY A 317 -6.47 -12.24 -37.12
CA GLY A 317 -5.60 -11.06 -37.04
C GLY A 317 -4.19 -11.30 -37.59
N GLY A 318 -3.34 -10.29 -37.46
CA GLY A 318 -1.95 -10.31 -37.93
C GLY A 318 -1.76 -10.11 -39.44
N PHE A 319 -0.59 -9.61 -39.80
CA PHE A 319 -0.17 -9.41 -41.18
C PHE A 319 0.71 -10.54 -41.66
N GLN A 320 0.38 -11.13 -42.81
CA GLN A 320 1.23 -12.14 -43.42
C GLN A 320 2.53 -11.50 -43.95
N ARG A 321 3.67 -11.90 -43.39
CA ARG A 321 5.02 -11.60 -43.90
C ARG A 321 5.66 -12.87 -44.46
N ALA A 322 6.87 -12.74 -45.02
CA ALA A 322 7.60 -13.85 -45.61
C ALA A 322 8.05 -14.86 -44.54
N GLY A 323 7.23 -15.88 -44.27
CA GLY A 323 7.54 -17.00 -43.36
C GLY A 323 6.97 -16.90 -41.95
N PHE A 324 6.30 -15.80 -41.59
CA PHE A 324 5.67 -15.59 -40.27
C PHE A 324 4.48 -14.63 -40.34
N LEU A 325 3.66 -14.60 -39.28
CA LEU A 325 2.62 -13.60 -39.05
C LEU A 325 3.16 -12.49 -38.14
N ALA A 326 2.90 -11.24 -38.48
CA ALA A 326 3.35 -10.07 -37.71
C ALA A 326 2.16 -9.36 -37.03
N ALA A 327 2.32 -8.95 -35.78
CA ALA A 327 1.41 -8.07 -35.06
C ALA A 327 2.12 -6.74 -34.75
N ASP A 328 2.08 -5.80 -35.71
CA ASP A 328 2.74 -4.50 -35.58
C ASP A 328 1.77 -3.44 -35.03
N GLY A 329 2.24 -2.58 -34.12
CA GLY A 329 1.44 -1.50 -33.55
C GLY A 329 0.23 -2.03 -32.77
N THR A 330 -0.98 -1.59 -33.11
CA THR A 330 -2.21 -2.03 -32.43
C THR A 330 -2.78 -3.35 -32.96
N GLU A 331 -2.13 -3.99 -33.94
CA GLU A 331 -2.57 -5.29 -34.49
C GLU A 331 -2.32 -6.43 -33.48
N GLU A 332 -3.11 -7.51 -33.56
CA GLU A 332 -2.97 -8.66 -32.68
C GLU A 332 -3.07 -9.97 -33.48
N ILE A 333 -2.32 -11.00 -33.10
CA ILE A 333 -2.52 -12.36 -33.60
C ILE A 333 -3.22 -13.17 -32.50
N ARG A 334 -4.40 -13.71 -32.81
CA ARG A 334 -5.18 -14.54 -31.89
C ARG A 334 -5.15 -15.99 -32.34
N LEU A 335 -4.73 -16.88 -31.44
CA LEU A 335 -4.59 -18.31 -31.64
C LEU A 335 -5.59 -19.04 -30.73
N LYS A 336 -6.72 -19.47 -31.29
CA LYS A 336 -7.77 -20.17 -30.53
C LYS A 336 -7.69 -21.68 -30.71
N TYR A 337 -7.35 -22.38 -29.63
CA TYR A 337 -7.31 -23.85 -29.56
C TYR A 337 -8.63 -24.36 -28.99
N ASP A 338 -9.51 -24.86 -29.85
CA ASP A 338 -10.87 -25.31 -29.51
C ASP A 338 -10.92 -26.84 -29.35
N PHE A 339 -11.11 -27.33 -28.13
CA PHE A 339 -11.15 -28.76 -27.83
C PHE A 339 -12.44 -29.45 -28.27
N ASP A 340 -13.46 -28.70 -28.70
CA ASP A 340 -14.67 -29.24 -29.33
C ASP A 340 -14.55 -29.31 -30.86
N ASN A 341 -13.39 -28.92 -31.42
CA ASN A 341 -13.14 -29.02 -32.85
C ASN A 341 -13.21 -30.49 -33.33
N PRO A 342 -13.86 -30.77 -34.47
CA PRO A 342 -13.89 -32.10 -35.08
C PRO A 342 -12.52 -32.77 -35.27
N ARG A 343 -11.45 -31.98 -35.49
CA ARG A 343 -10.09 -32.51 -35.62
C ARG A 343 -9.56 -33.05 -34.30
N PHE A 344 -9.76 -32.34 -33.19
CA PHE A 344 -9.39 -32.83 -31.86
C PHE A 344 -10.21 -34.06 -31.50
N THR A 345 -11.54 -33.95 -31.56
CA THR A 345 -12.45 -35.02 -31.15
C THR A 345 -12.33 -36.32 -31.96
N ALA A 346 -11.87 -36.26 -33.22
CA ALA A 346 -11.68 -37.44 -34.06
C ALA A 346 -10.30 -38.10 -33.91
N ASN A 347 -9.25 -37.32 -33.65
CA ASN A 347 -7.86 -37.79 -33.75
C ASN A 347 -7.11 -37.84 -32.41
N ALA A 348 -7.61 -37.16 -31.37
CA ALA A 348 -7.00 -37.18 -30.04
C ALA A 348 -7.01 -38.59 -29.43
N SER A 349 -5.95 -38.92 -28.68
CA SER A 349 -5.79 -40.18 -27.97
C SER A 349 -6.85 -40.39 -26.88
N ALA A 350 -7.38 -39.29 -26.31
CA ALA A 350 -8.41 -39.33 -25.29
C ALA A 350 -9.29 -38.05 -25.31
N PRO A 351 -10.53 -38.11 -24.76
CA PRO A 351 -11.47 -36.99 -24.79
C PRO A 351 -11.01 -35.81 -23.92
N LYS A 352 -11.55 -34.60 -24.16
CA LYS A 352 -11.11 -33.36 -23.49
C LYS A 352 -11.21 -33.40 -21.96
N ASP A 353 -12.15 -34.18 -21.44
CA ASP A 353 -12.37 -34.37 -20.00
C ASP A 353 -11.32 -35.27 -19.33
N SER A 354 -10.40 -35.84 -20.10
CA SER A 354 -9.23 -36.58 -19.63
C SER A 354 -7.92 -35.78 -19.73
N ILE A 355 -7.96 -34.52 -20.20
CA ILE A 355 -6.76 -33.66 -20.28
C ILE A 355 -6.27 -33.32 -18.88
N MET A 356 -4.99 -33.55 -18.63
CA MET A 356 -4.28 -33.16 -17.41
C MET A 356 -3.51 -31.85 -17.54
N GLN A 357 -2.91 -31.62 -18.70
CA GLN A 357 -2.00 -30.51 -18.95
C GLN A 357 -2.04 -30.14 -20.43
N VAL A 358 -1.95 -28.84 -20.72
CA VAL A 358 -1.81 -28.29 -22.07
C VAL A 358 -0.64 -27.31 -22.06
N GLU A 359 0.40 -27.65 -22.80
CA GLU A 359 1.61 -26.86 -22.95
C GLU A 359 1.68 -26.28 -24.36
N PHE A 360 1.94 -24.98 -24.46
CA PHE A 360 2.13 -24.27 -25.72
C PHE A 360 3.62 -24.05 -25.95
N GLU A 361 4.10 -24.48 -27.12
CA GLU A 361 5.46 -24.22 -27.58
C GLU A 361 5.37 -23.25 -28.76
N LEU A 362 5.53 -21.95 -28.51
CA LEU A 362 5.34 -20.92 -29.53
C LEU A 362 6.68 -20.39 -30.02
N VAL A 363 6.95 -20.47 -31.32
CA VAL A 363 8.13 -19.86 -31.93
C VAL A 363 7.80 -18.41 -32.28
N VAL A 364 8.37 -17.51 -31.49
CA VAL A 364 8.16 -16.06 -31.58
C VAL A 364 9.49 -15.33 -31.67
N GLY A 365 9.49 -14.17 -32.30
CA GLY A 365 10.59 -13.20 -32.28
C GLY A 365 10.04 -11.78 -32.32
N ASN A 366 10.94 -10.83 -32.49
CA ASN A 366 10.70 -9.39 -32.40
C ASN A 366 10.27 -8.91 -31.01
N ASP A 367 9.70 -7.71 -30.93
CA ASP A 367 9.11 -7.13 -29.74
C ASP A 367 7.68 -7.66 -29.55
N TYR A 368 7.49 -8.57 -28.58
CA TYR A 368 6.26 -9.31 -28.43
C TYR A 368 5.76 -9.37 -26.99
N GLN A 369 4.46 -9.46 -26.83
CA GLN A 369 3.78 -9.93 -25.63
C GLN A 369 2.97 -11.19 -25.93
N ILE A 370 2.95 -12.13 -24.98
CA ILE A 370 2.14 -13.35 -25.03
C ILE A 370 1.11 -13.30 -23.91
N TRP A 371 -0.17 -13.31 -24.27
CA TRP A 371 -1.30 -13.33 -23.35
C TRP A 371 -2.08 -14.62 -23.51
N ALA A 372 -2.70 -15.14 -22.45
CA ALA A 372 -3.55 -16.34 -22.54
C ALA A 372 -4.85 -16.20 -21.74
N THR A 373 -5.89 -16.91 -22.18
CA THR A 373 -7.20 -16.99 -21.52
C THR A 373 -7.96 -18.29 -21.84
N SER A 374 -9.08 -18.55 -21.15
CA SER A 374 -10.04 -19.62 -21.43
C SER A 374 -11.45 -19.22 -21.02
N ASN A 375 -12.44 -20.06 -21.33
CA ASN A 375 -13.82 -19.93 -20.85
C ASN A 375 -13.98 -20.00 -19.31
N ARG A 376 -12.90 -20.19 -18.54
CA ARG A 376 -12.89 -20.16 -17.07
C ARG A 376 -12.07 -19.00 -16.49
N GLN A 377 -11.36 -18.25 -17.32
CA GLN A 377 -10.66 -17.04 -16.94
C GLN A 377 -11.48 -15.83 -17.34
N ILE A 378 -12.54 -15.57 -16.58
CA ILE A 378 -13.60 -14.61 -16.95
C ILE A 378 -13.76 -13.49 -15.93
N ASN A 379 -14.30 -12.36 -16.38
CA ASN A 379 -14.79 -11.31 -15.50
C ASN A 379 -16.20 -11.65 -14.99
N ARG A 380 -16.77 -10.78 -14.15
CA ARG A 380 -18.14 -10.97 -13.63
C ARG A 380 -19.24 -11.00 -14.71
N GLN A 381 -18.99 -10.40 -15.88
CA GLN A 381 -19.93 -10.40 -17.01
C GLN A 381 -19.85 -11.69 -17.84
N GLY A 382 -18.92 -12.60 -17.51
CA GLY A 382 -18.69 -13.83 -18.25
C GLY A 382 -17.82 -13.65 -19.49
N GLN A 383 -17.15 -12.50 -19.64
CA GLN A 383 -16.22 -12.24 -20.74
C GLN A 383 -14.83 -12.75 -20.37
N THR A 384 -14.11 -13.31 -21.33
CA THR A 384 -12.73 -13.78 -21.14
C THR A 384 -11.77 -12.64 -20.88
N VAL A 385 -10.92 -12.81 -19.87
CA VAL A 385 -9.88 -11.84 -19.48
C VAL A 385 -8.53 -12.39 -19.90
N LEU A 386 -7.71 -11.58 -20.58
CA LEU A 386 -6.35 -11.96 -20.96
C LEU A 386 -5.39 -11.68 -19.81
N LEU A 387 -4.52 -12.65 -19.50
CA LEU A 387 -3.43 -12.47 -18.54
C LEU A 387 -2.08 -12.62 -19.25
N LEU A 388 -1.14 -11.75 -18.90
CA LEU A 388 0.21 -11.75 -19.48
C LEU A 388 0.97 -12.99 -19.01
N ILE A 389 1.63 -13.65 -19.95
CA ILE A 389 2.46 -14.84 -19.72
C ILE A 389 3.93 -14.47 -19.81
N GLU A 390 4.31 -13.79 -20.90
CA GLU A 390 5.69 -13.46 -21.24
C GLU A 390 5.75 -12.24 -22.15
N ARG A 391 6.88 -11.54 -22.15
CA ARG A 391 7.19 -10.50 -23.13
C ARG A 391 8.65 -10.57 -23.58
N ALA A 392 8.96 -9.87 -24.66
CA ALA A 392 10.32 -9.73 -25.16
C ALA A 392 11.17 -8.86 -24.23
N ALA A 393 12.48 -8.95 -24.39
CA ALA A 393 13.42 -8.02 -23.79
C ALA A 393 13.97 -7.12 -24.90
N GLY A 394 13.88 -5.80 -24.69
CA GLY A 394 14.19 -4.78 -25.68
C GLY A 394 13.19 -4.73 -26.85
N ASN A 395 13.28 -3.64 -27.64
CA ASN A 395 12.44 -3.46 -28.84
C ASN A 395 13.13 -4.05 -30.09
N VAL A 396 13.17 -5.38 -30.19
CA VAL A 396 13.82 -6.08 -31.31
C VAL A 396 12.91 -6.10 -32.54
N GLN A 397 13.38 -5.64 -33.70
CA GLN A 397 12.55 -5.52 -34.91
C GLN A 397 13.01 -6.39 -36.09
N ASP A 398 14.20 -7.00 -35.99
CA ASP A 398 14.90 -7.68 -37.07
C ASP A 398 14.88 -9.21 -36.97
N VAL A 399 14.08 -9.74 -36.04
CA VAL A 399 13.86 -11.17 -35.81
C VAL A 399 15.12 -11.87 -35.26
N SER A 400 16.11 -11.12 -34.75
CA SER A 400 17.35 -11.71 -34.20
C SER A 400 17.14 -12.53 -32.93
N ASN A 401 16.03 -12.30 -32.22
CA ASN A 401 15.69 -12.92 -30.95
C ASN A 401 14.70 -14.10 -31.08
N ILE A 402 14.54 -14.72 -32.26
CA ILE A 402 13.65 -15.90 -32.42
C ILE A 402 13.97 -16.94 -31.34
N ARG A 403 12.94 -17.32 -30.59
CA ARG A 403 13.01 -18.40 -29.61
C ARG A 403 11.67 -19.15 -29.52
N THR A 404 11.73 -20.37 -29.01
CA THR A 404 10.54 -21.10 -28.58
C THR A 404 10.21 -20.69 -27.15
N VAL A 405 9.04 -20.08 -26.94
CA VAL A 405 8.47 -19.82 -25.62
C VAL A 405 7.53 -20.96 -25.27
N GLY A 406 7.95 -21.80 -24.32
CA GLY A 406 7.14 -22.88 -23.76
C GLY A 406 6.37 -22.42 -22.53
N PHE A 407 5.06 -22.70 -22.41
CA PHE A 407 4.34 -22.50 -21.15
C PHE A 407 3.11 -23.43 -21.02
N GLU A 408 2.84 -23.88 -19.80
CA GLU A 408 1.62 -24.63 -19.47
C GLU A 408 0.48 -23.67 -19.12
N TYR A 409 -0.66 -23.82 -19.80
CA TYR A 409 -1.86 -23.05 -19.48
C TYR A 409 -2.53 -23.55 -18.19
N GLY A 410 -2.99 -22.61 -17.37
CA GLY A 410 -3.77 -22.90 -16.18
C GLY A 410 -4.35 -21.63 -15.55
N LEU A 411 -5.30 -21.82 -14.63
CA LEU A 411 -5.88 -20.73 -13.87
C LEU A 411 -4.98 -20.37 -12.67
N PRO A 412 -4.84 -19.07 -12.31
CA PRO A 412 -4.10 -18.65 -11.13
C PRO A 412 -4.60 -19.31 -9.83
N THR A 413 -3.66 -19.86 -9.05
CA THR A 413 -3.96 -20.59 -7.81
C THR A 413 -3.15 -20.14 -6.61
N ALA A 414 -1.95 -19.58 -6.81
CA ALA A 414 -1.18 -18.96 -5.73
C ALA A 414 -0.15 -17.96 -6.24
N THR A 415 0.12 -16.93 -5.43
CA THR A 415 1.29 -16.06 -5.55
C THR A 415 2.23 -16.35 -4.39
N HIS A 416 3.50 -16.58 -4.68
CA HIS A 416 4.48 -16.98 -3.70
C HIS A 416 5.78 -16.23 -3.90
N ILE A 417 6.30 -15.61 -2.84
CA ILE A 417 7.60 -14.95 -2.87
C ILE A 417 8.47 -15.53 -1.77
N MET A 418 9.73 -15.83 -2.11
CA MET A 418 10.79 -16.10 -1.15
C MET A 418 11.89 -15.06 -1.32
N GLY A 419 12.36 -14.54 -0.19
CA GLY A 419 13.33 -13.45 -0.12
C GLY A 419 14.47 -13.72 0.84
N ALA A 420 15.60 -13.07 0.60
CA ALA A 420 16.70 -13.02 1.55
C ALA A 420 17.24 -11.60 1.64
N THR A 421 17.51 -11.15 2.88
CA THR A 421 18.18 -9.89 3.15
C THR A 421 19.55 -10.13 3.77
N PHE A 422 20.53 -9.31 3.41
CA PHE A 422 21.86 -9.34 3.99
C PHE A 422 22.31 -7.94 4.36
N GLU A 423 22.67 -7.78 5.63
CA GLU A 423 23.09 -6.48 6.18
C GLU A 423 24.49 -6.60 6.78
N LEU A 424 25.34 -5.62 6.46
CA LEU A 424 26.63 -5.42 7.10
C LEU A 424 26.67 -4.05 7.75
N LEU A 425 27.08 -4.00 9.02
CA LEU A 425 27.14 -2.78 9.81
C LEU A 425 28.60 -2.45 10.14
N ASP A 426 29.02 -1.25 9.76
CA ASP A 426 30.34 -0.69 10.08
C ASP A 426 31.55 -1.60 9.75
N VAL A 427 31.51 -2.34 8.64
CA VAL A 427 32.64 -3.15 8.18
C VAL A 427 33.68 -2.23 7.54
N HIS A 428 34.72 -1.89 8.30
CA HIS A 428 35.72 -0.88 7.90
C HIS A 428 35.08 0.48 7.53
N GLY A 429 34.01 0.88 8.23
CA GLY A 429 33.24 2.10 7.97
C GLY A 429 32.21 1.98 6.85
N PHE A 430 32.09 0.82 6.19
CA PHE A 430 31.05 0.55 5.20
C PHE A 430 29.85 -0.13 5.86
N ASN A 431 28.67 0.34 5.50
CA ASN A 431 27.42 -0.34 5.72
C ASN A 431 26.90 -0.86 4.37
N PHE A 432 26.20 -1.98 4.41
CA PHE A 432 25.61 -2.61 3.25
C PHE A 432 24.23 -3.14 3.64
N TYR A 433 23.27 -2.97 2.74
CA TYR A 433 21.98 -3.62 2.79
C TYR A 433 21.70 -4.20 1.41
N GLY A 434 21.25 -5.44 1.33
CA GLY A 434 20.80 -6.04 0.08
C GLY A 434 19.61 -6.93 0.31
N GLU A 435 18.73 -6.95 -0.67
CA GLU A 435 17.53 -7.78 -0.71
C GLU A 435 17.42 -8.44 -2.09
N ALA A 436 17.05 -9.73 -2.10
CA ALA A 436 16.80 -10.47 -3.32
C ALA A 436 15.64 -11.44 -3.13
N ASP A 437 14.70 -11.38 -4.06
CA ASP A 437 13.42 -12.06 -4.02
C ASP A 437 13.14 -12.81 -5.31
N LEU A 438 12.44 -13.92 -5.17
CA LEU A 438 11.97 -14.74 -6.27
C LEU A 438 10.46 -14.88 -6.13
N ASN A 439 9.73 -14.44 -7.16
CA ASN A 439 8.28 -14.54 -7.25
C ASN A 439 7.86 -15.73 -8.14
N TRP A 440 6.96 -16.57 -7.65
CA TRP A 440 6.27 -17.61 -8.42
C TRP A 440 4.77 -17.33 -8.47
N ASN A 441 4.21 -17.38 -9.67
CA ASN A 441 2.78 -17.27 -9.91
C ASN A 441 2.25 -18.63 -10.37
N TYR A 442 1.75 -19.42 -9.43
CA TYR A 442 1.32 -20.78 -9.68
C TYR A 442 -0.02 -20.84 -10.40
N ARG A 443 -0.08 -21.69 -11.42
CA ARG A 443 -1.26 -21.96 -12.23
C ARG A 443 -1.54 -23.46 -12.27
N LYS A 444 -2.82 -23.84 -12.40
CA LYS A 444 -3.24 -25.23 -12.55
C LYS A 444 -4.25 -25.36 -13.68
N PHE A 445 -4.09 -26.39 -14.50
CA PHE A 445 -5.05 -26.70 -15.56
C PHE A 445 -6.38 -27.19 -14.94
N PRO A 446 -7.53 -26.58 -15.27
CA PRO A 446 -8.81 -26.94 -14.67
C PRO A 446 -9.45 -28.16 -15.34
N ASN A 447 -9.83 -29.16 -14.53
CA ASN A 447 -10.57 -30.34 -14.97
C ASN A 447 -11.15 -31.10 -13.77
N GLN A 448 -12.49 -31.09 -13.65
CA GLN A 448 -13.22 -31.69 -12.53
C GLN A 448 -13.01 -33.21 -12.35
N ASN A 449 -12.55 -33.91 -13.38
CA ASN A 449 -12.29 -35.35 -13.32
C ASN A 449 -10.93 -35.70 -12.69
N LEU A 450 -10.09 -34.69 -12.43
CA LEU A 450 -8.78 -34.89 -11.84
C LEU A 450 -8.86 -34.84 -10.32
N ALA A 451 -8.30 -35.85 -9.67
CA ALA A 451 -8.05 -35.81 -8.23
C ALA A 451 -6.77 -35.02 -7.89
N ARG A 452 -5.87 -34.86 -8.86
CA ARG A 452 -4.61 -34.12 -8.74
C ARG A 452 -4.34 -33.34 -10.01
N HIS A 453 -4.09 -32.04 -9.87
CA HIS A 453 -3.76 -31.15 -10.99
C HIS A 453 -2.25 -30.96 -11.17
N SER A 454 -1.82 -30.85 -12.44
CA SER A 454 -0.48 -30.32 -12.76
C SER A 454 -0.36 -28.87 -12.29
N THR A 455 0.87 -28.44 -11.97
CA THR A 455 1.15 -27.07 -11.50
C THR A 455 2.33 -26.50 -12.25
N SER A 456 2.15 -25.33 -12.84
CA SER A 456 3.17 -24.55 -13.52
C SER A 456 3.32 -23.16 -12.89
N SER A 457 4.42 -22.48 -13.22
CA SER A 457 4.67 -21.07 -12.93
C SER A 457 5.62 -20.53 -14.01
N GLY A 458 5.42 -19.29 -14.45
CA GLY A 458 6.25 -18.66 -15.48
C GLY A 458 6.23 -19.40 -16.82
N THR A 459 7.39 -19.43 -17.47
CA THR A 459 7.64 -20.10 -18.76
C THR A 459 8.64 -21.24 -18.59
N ALA A 460 8.78 -22.09 -19.61
CA ALA A 460 9.70 -23.21 -19.64
C ALA A 460 11.14 -22.69 -19.50
N GLY A 461 11.80 -23.07 -18.40
CA GLY A 461 13.17 -22.62 -18.06
C GLY A 461 13.23 -21.40 -17.13
N GLU A 462 12.14 -20.63 -17.01
CA GLU A 462 12.05 -19.43 -16.16
C GLU A 462 10.79 -19.48 -15.27
N PRO A 463 10.77 -20.34 -14.25
CA PRO A 463 9.56 -20.56 -13.44
C PRO A 463 9.30 -19.46 -12.40
N TYR A 464 10.24 -18.54 -12.19
CA TYR A 464 10.14 -17.43 -11.24
C TYR A 464 10.57 -16.11 -11.87
N ARG A 465 10.18 -15.01 -11.22
CA ARG A 465 10.54 -13.63 -11.58
C ARG A 465 11.38 -13.00 -10.47
N PRO A 466 12.65 -12.63 -10.73
CA PRO A 466 13.52 -12.09 -9.71
C PRO A 466 13.31 -10.58 -9.49
N ALA A 467 13.48 -10.12 -8.26
CA ALA A 467 13.66 -8.72 -7.91
C ALA A 467 14.81 -8.60 -6.93
N TRP A 468 15.66 -7.59 -7.05
CA TRP A 468 16.75 -7.38 -6.10
C TRP A 468 17.22 -5.95 -6.09
N PHE A 469 17.77 -5.53 -4.96
CA PHE A 469 18.56 -4.31 -4.85
C PHE A 469 19.65 -4.43 -3.80
N ILE A 470 20.65 -3.57 -3.92
CA ILE A 470 21.73 -3.41 -2.96
C ILE A 470 22.00 -1.93 -2.75
N ASN A 471 22.30 -1.57 -1.50
CA ASN A 471 22.73 -0.26 -1.05
C ASN A 471 24.00 -0.40 -0.24
N ALA A 472 25.02 0.39 -0.56
CA ALA A 472 26.27 0.45 0.17
C ALA A 472 26.61 1.91 0.47
N TRP A 473 26.90 2.22 1.73
CA TRP A 473 27.28 3.56 2.12
C TRP A 473 28.39 3.58 3.15
N LYS A 474 29.16 4.65 3.13
CA LYS A 474 30.25 4.89 4.07
C LYS A 474 30.31 6.36 4.43
N ARG A 475 30.48 6.64 5.72
CA ARG A 475 30.83 7.98 6.20
C ARG A 475 32.18 7.93 6.90
N ALA A 476 33.16 8.64 6.34
CA ALA A 476 34.53 8.68 6.84
C ALA A 476 34.99 10.14 6.98
N GLY A 477 34.77 10.72 8.17
CA GLY A 477 35.02 12.13 8.41
C GLY A 477 34.12 13.00 7.50
N PRO A 478 34.67 13.95 6.72
CA PRO A 478 33.89 14.78 5.82
C PRO A 478 33.44 14.06 4.54
N VAL A 479 33.98 12.87 4.25
CA VAL A 479 33.66 12.13 3.02
C VAL A 479 32.49 11.19 3.28
N SER A 480 31.47 11.25 2.42
CA SER A 480 30.42 10.25 2.34
C SER A 480 30.43 9.59 0.96
N LEU A 481 30.27 8.28 0.92
CA LEU A 481 30.15 7.50 -0.31
C LEU A 481 28.82 6.75 -0.26
N PHE A 482 28.13 6.69 -1.39
CA PHE A 482 26.91 5.92 -1.56
C PHE A 482 26.91 5.25 -2.93
N ALA A 483 26.45 4.02 -2.98
CA ALA A 483 26.19 3.28 -4.20
C ALA A 483 24.93 2.43 -4.02
N GLU A 484 24.08 2.42 -5.03
CA GLU A 484 22.93 1.55 -5.15
C GLU A 484 22.94 0.85 -6.50
N ALA A 485 22.39 -0.36 -6.55
CA ALA A 485 22.13 -1.08 -7.79
C ALA A 485 20.91 -1.98 -7.62
N PHE A 486 20.12 -2.13 -8.68
CA PHE A 486 18.84 -2.81 -8.62
C PHE A 486 18.49 -3.48 -9.95
N GLY A 487 17.58 -4.44 -9.88
CA GLY A 487 16.97 -5.08 -11.04
C GLY A 487 15.63 -5.68 -10.67
N MET A 488 14.57 -5.18 -11.32
CA MET A 488 13.18 -5.55 -11.07
C MET A 488 12.61 -6.19 -12.33
N ASP A 489 12.38 -7.51 -12.32
CA ASP A 489 11.79 -8.19 -13.48
C ASP A 489 10.43 -7.60 -13.87
N PRO A 490 10.11 -7.44 -15.18
CA PRO A 490 8.86 -6.83 -15.63
C PRO A 490 7.59 -7.55 -15.11
N HIS A 491 7.70 -8.83 -14.80
CA HIS A 491 6.61 -9.67 -14.31
C HIS A 491 6.69 -9.94 -12.80
N TYR A 492 7.67 -9.38 -12.10
CA TYR A 492 7.67 -9.40 -10.64
C TYR A 492 6.37 -8.74 -10.16
N ASN A 493 5.68 -9.35 -9.21
CA ASN A 493 4.49 -8.77 -8.62
C ASN A 493 4.32 -9.21 -7.18
N THR A 494 3.61 -8.40 -6.42
CA THR A 494 3.18 -8.70 -5.06
C THR A 494 1.67 -8.85 -5.00
N THR A 495 1.03 -9.21 -6.11
CA THR A 495 -0.42 -9.23 -6.25
C THR A 495 -0.93 -10.66 -6.30
N THR A 496 -2.05 -10.94 -5.65
CA THR A 496 -2.73 -12.24 -5.74
C THR A 496 -4.17 -12.08 -6.20
N PHE A 497 -4.65 -13.06 -6.97
CA PHE A 497 -6.07 -13.20 -7.21
C PHE A 497 -6.78 -13.72 -5.96
N VAL A 498 -8.05 -13.35 -5.78
CA VAL A 498 -8.86 -13.70 -4.61
C VAL A 498 -10.22 -14.27 -5.02
N THR A 499 -10.65 -15.33 -4.34
CA THR A 499 -11.93 -16.00 -4.60
C THR A 499 -13.09 -15.40 -3.81
N ALA A 500 -14.25 -15.27 -4.45
CA ALA A 500 -15.51 -15.11 -3.76
C ALA A 500 -15.95 -16.41 -3.05
N GLY A 501 -16.96 -16.32 -2.18
CA GLY A 501 -17.43 -17.49 -1.39
C GLY A 501 -18.01 -18.63 -2.25
N ASN A 502 -18.52 -18.31 -3.45
CA ASN A 502 -19.00 -19.30 -4.42
C ASN A 502 -17.86 -19.97 -5.22
N GLY A 503 -16.61 -19.51 -5.08
CA GLY A 503 -15.45 -20.03 -5.83
C GLY A 503 -15.09 -19.21 -7.06
N GLN A 504 -15.90 -18.24 -7.47
CA GLN A 504 -15.62 -17.41 -8.65
C GLN A 504 -14.48 -16.42 -8.35
N ILE A 505 -13.61 -16.19 -9.32
CA ILE A 505 -12.59 -15.14 -9.32
C ILE A 505 -12.93 -14.15 -10.44
N ASP A 506 -12.87 -12.85 -10.14
CA ASP A 506 -13.02 -11.78 -11.13
C ASP A 506 -11.62 -11.32 -11.57
N TYR A 507 -11.12 -11.83 -12.70
CA TYR A 507 -9.73 -11.60 -13.12
C TYR A 507 -9.46 -10.18 -13.66
N GLU A 508 -10.49 -9.35 -13.83
CA GLU A 508 -10.37 -7.99 -14.40
C GLU A 508 -10.48 -6.90 -13.32
N SER A 509 -11.17 -7.16 -12.21
CA SER A 509 -11.56 -6.11 -11.26
C SER A 509 -10.61 -6.01 -10.06
N PRO A 510 -9.86 -4.90 -9.90
CA PRO A 510 -9.02 -4.69 -8.70
C PRO A 510 -9.83 -4.69 -7.41
N ARG A 511 -11.04 -4.10 -7.45
CA ARG A 511 -11.97 -4.02 -6.31
C ARG A 511 -12.53 -5.37 -5.86
N ARG A 512 -12.46 -6.41 -6.68
CA ARG A 512 -13.19 -7.68 -6.44
C ARG A 512 -12.33 -8.92 -6.51
N GLY A 513 -11.21 -8.85 -7.21
CA GLY A 513 -10.41 -10.02 -7.53
C GLY A 513 -8.95 -9.93 -7.13
N LEU A 514 -8.46 -8.78 -6.63
CA LEU A 514 -7.04 -8.57 -6.35
C LEU A 514 -6.78 -8.09 -4.91
N VAL A 515 -5.68 -8.56 -4.34
CA VAL A 515 -5.08 -8.08 -3.10
C VAL A 515 -3.58 -7.91 -3.34
N GLU A 516 -2.99 -6.84 -2.82
CA GLU A 516 -1.55 -6.58 -2.85
C GLU A 516 -0.89 -7.02 -1.52
N PHE A 517 0.33 -7.54 -1.59
CA PHE A 517 1.17 -7.77 -0.42
C PHE A 517 1.96 -6.52 -0.04
N VAL A 518 2.31 -5.71 -1.03
CA VAL A 518 2.92 -4.38 -0.87
C VAL A 518 1.88 -3.38 -1.37
N ASP A 519 1.32 -2.62 -0.46
CA ASP A 519 0.37 -1.56 -0.79
C ASP A 519 1.07 -0.35 -1.41
N ASP A 520 0.28 0.36 -2.20
CA ASP A 520 0.52 1.69 -2.76
C ASP A 520 0.06 2.70 -1.70
N ASN A 521 1.01 3.46 -1.15
CA ASN A 521 0.79 4.39 -0.04
C ASN A 521 1.90 5.45 -0.04
N ASP A 522 1.92 6.30 -1.06
CA ASP A 522 3.00 7.25 -1.34
C ASP A 522 3.14 8.34 -0.25
N ASP A 523 2.08 8.64 0.50
CA ASP A 523 2.10 9.63 1.59
C ASP A 523 2.36 9.04 2.98
N HIS A 524 2.52 7.71 3.05
CA HIS A 524 2.84 6.95 4.26
C HIS A 524 1.79 7.10 5.39
N ASP A 525 0.52 7.25 5.04
CA ASP A 525 -0.56 7.30 6.01
C ASP A 525 -1.10 5.88 6.35
N ARG A 526 -2.28 5.79 6.97
CA ARG A 526 -2.88 4.51 7.37
C ARG A 526 -3.71 3.83 6.26
N PHE A 527 -4.05 4.53 5.20
CA PHE A 527 -4.91 4.07 4.12
C PHE A 527 -4.06 3.78 2.89
N PRO A 528 -4.27 2.63 2.22
CA PRO A 528 -3.73 2.42 0.89
C PRO A 528 -4.41 3.34 -0.13
N ASP A 529 -3.62 3.92 -1.03
CA ASP A 529 -4.07 4.89 -2.03
C ASP A 529 -5.02 4.23 -3.03
N ASN A 530 -4.70 2.99 -3.41
CA ASN A 530 -5.46 2.26 -4.38
C ASN A 530 -6.56 1.38 -3.78
N VAL A 531 -7.63 1.18 -4.57
CA VAL A 531 -8.72 0.31 -4.16
C VAL A 531 -8.41 -1.14 -4.50
N ARG A 532 -8.42 -1.99 -3.47
CA ARG A 532 -8.25 -3.46 -3.58
C ARG A 532 -9.37 -4.19 -2.86
N PHE A 533 -9.43 -5.51 -3.01
CA PHE A 533 -10.49 -6.32 -2.40
C PHE A 533 -10.51 -6.23 -0.86
N ASP A 534 -9.34 -6.12 -0.24
CA ASP A 534 -9.13 -6.00 1.19
C ASP A 534 -9.31 -4.57 1.72
N PHE A 535 -9.24 -3.56 0.85
CA PHE A 535 -9.52 -2.15 1.18
C PHE A 535 -10.39 -1.48 0.10
N LEU A 536 -11.71 -1.60 0.26
CA LEU A 536 -12.71 -1.09 -0.69
C LEU A 536 -12.98 0.42 -0.66
N PRO A 537 -12.81 1.14 0.46
CA PRO A 537 -12.99 2.59 0.48
C PRO A 537 -12.06 3.31 -0.50
N GLY A 538 -10.78 2.89 -0.55
CA GLY A 538 -9.70 3.66 -1.18
C GLY A 538 -9.32 4.88 -0.35
N ASP A 539 -8.22 5.53 -0.71
CA ASP A 539 -7.89 6.84 -0.18
C ASP A 539 -8.36 7.95 -1.10
N ASP A 540 -8.99 8.97 -0.52
CA ASP A 540 -9.40 10.19 -1.20
C ASP A 540 -8.55 11.41 -0.82
N ARG A 541 -7.46 11.21 -0.07
CA ARG A 541 -6.63 12.26 0.55
C ARG A 541 -5.13 11.97 0.48
N VAL A 542 -4.66 11.61 -0.71
CA VAL A 542 -3.26 11.26 -0.93
C VAL A 542 -2.39 12.52 -1.07
N PHE A 543 -1.52 12.79 -0.10
CA PHE A 543 -0.70 14.02 -0.02
C PHE A 543 0.82 13.78 0.15
N PRO A 544 1.53 13.14 -0.81
CA PRO A 544 2.93 12.80 -0.64
C PRO A 544 3.80 14.03 -0.43
N GLY A 545 4.48 14.06 0.71
CA GLY A 545 5.32 15.18 1.14
C GLY A 545 4.59 16.52 1.39
N TRP A 546 3.28 16.59 1.18
CA TRP A 546 2.42 17.77 1.38
C TRP A 546 1.64 17.74 2.69
N ASP A 547 1.62 16.61 3.41
CA ASP A 547 1.12 16.49 4.78
C ASP A 547 2.26 16.03 5.70
N GLN A 548 3.13 16.95 6.11
CA GLN A 548 4.31 16.59 6.91
C GLN A 548 3.98 16.28 8.38
N ASN A 549 2.83 16.75 8.86
CA ASN A 549 2.30 16.50 10.20
C ASN A 549 1.40 15.25 10.28
N ASN A 550 1.07 14.62 9.15
CA ASN A 550 0.23 13.44 9.01
C ASN A 550 -1.10 13.63 9.75
N ASP A 551 -1.78 14.74 9.47
CA ASP A 551 -3.12 15.05 10.00
C ASP A 551 -4.25 14.95 8.97
N PHE A 552 -3.95 14.36 7.80
CA PHE A 552 -4.83 14.13 6.65
C PHE A 552 -5.38 15.44 6.07
N ILE A 553 -4.62 16.53 6.23
CA ILE A 553 -4.94 17.87 5.74
C ILE A 553 -3.70 18.40 5.04
N PRO A 554 -3.79 18.84 3.78
CA PRO A 554 -2.61 19.33 3.06
C PRO A 554 -2.08 20.63 3.69
N ASP A 555 -0.76 20.74 3.80
CA ASP A 555 -0.05 21.92 4.35
C ASP A 555 -0.33 23.22 3.59
N PHE A 556 -0.88 23.12 2.38
CA PHE A 556 -1.29 24.24 1.55
C PHE A 556 -2.73 24.72 1.79
N ASN A 557 -3.52 24.00 2.60
CA ASN A 557 -4.92 24.30 2.91
C ASN A 557 -5.30 23.79 4.32
N GLN A 558 -4.52 24.18 5.33
CA GLN A 558 -4.58 23.71 6.72
C GLN A 558 -5.87 24.06 7.46
N ASN A 559 -6.66 24.99 6.92
CA ASN A 559 -7.95 25.37 7.49
C ASN A 559 -9.14 24.62 6.84
N ASP A 560 -8.88 23.71 5.91
CA ASP A 560 -9.86 22.78 5.34
C ASP A 560 -10.02 21.57 6.26
N ASN A 561 -11.26 21.22 6.61
CA ASN A 561 -11.55 20.02 7.38
C ASN A 561 -12.98 19.55 7.13
N ALA A 562 -13.27 18.31 7.54
CA ALA A 562 -14.55 17.63 7.31
C ALA A 562 -15.81 18.36 7.82
N VAL A 563 -15.67 19.30 8.77
CA VAL A 563 -16.81 20.08 9.30
C VAL A 563 -16.90 21.47 8.65
N ARG A 564 -15.77 21.99 8.17
CA ARG A 564 -15.63 23.31 7.58
C ARG A 564 -14.78 23.22 6.32
N ALA A 565 -15.39 22.73 5.25
CA ALA A 565 -14.76 22.65 3.95
C ALA A 565 -14.25 24.03 3.47
N ASN A 566 -12.98 24.11 3.07
CA ASN A 566 -12.39 25.27 2.44
C ASN A 566 -11.85 24.93 1.05
N ARG A 567 -12.53 25.44 0.02
CA ARG A 567 -12.16 25.24 -1.40
C ARG A 567 -11.12 26.23 -1.92
N ARG A 568 -10.56 27.07 -1.07
CA ARG A 568 -9.58 28.07 -1.45
C ARG A 568 -8.30 27.82 -0.67
N PRO A 569 -7.20 27.43 -1.33
CA PRO A 569 -5.94 27.17 -0.66
C PRO A 569 -5.47 28.36 0.15
N ASP A 570 -4.70 28.10 1.20
CA ASP A 570 -4.22 29.12 2.12
C ASP A 570 -3.33 30.16 1.41
N TYR A 571 -2.53 29.73 0.42
CA TYR A 571 -1.73 30.62 -0.43
C TYR A 571 -2.56 31.56 -1.33
N ASP A 572 -3.88 31.37 -1.37
CA ASP A 572 -4.83 32.22 -2.11
C ASP A 572 -5.91 32.85 -1.23
N GLU A 573 -5.96 32.55 0.07
CA GLU A 573 -6.91 33.12 1.01
C GLU A 573 -6.39 34.43 1.63
N PRO A 574 -7.24 35.48 1.76
CA PRO A 574 -6.82 36.71 2.43
C PRO A 574 -6.32 36.47 3.85
N PHE A 575 -5.27 37.20 4.21
CA PHE A 575 -4.52 37.14 5.47
C PHE A 575 -3.65 35.89 5.66
N LEU A 576 -4.08 34.71 5.18
CA LEU A 576 -3.35 33.44 5.29
C LEU A 576 -2.22 33.31 4.27
N ARG A 577 -2.43 33.79 3.03
CA ARG A 577 -1.45 33.72 1.94
C ARG A 577 -0.10 34.40 2.19
N PHE A 578 -0.02 35.19 3.27
CA PHE A 578 1.25 35.79 3.68
C PHE A 578 2.23 34.71 4.16
N ASP A 579 1.76 33.77 5.00
CA ASP A 579 2.63 32.78 5.63
C ASP A 579 2.79 31.52 4.75
N VAL A 580 1.79 31.16 3.94
CA VAL A 580 1.82 30.01 3.01
C VAL A 580 2.30 30.42 1.62
N ASP A 581 3.26 29.68 1.08
CA ASP A 581 3.78 29.87 -0.29
C ASP A 581 3.13 28.88 -1.24
N ARG A 582 3.08 29.22 -2.53
CA ARG A 582 2.49 28.32 -3.53
C ARG A 582 3.43 27.12 -3.79
N PRO A 583 2.88 25.93 -4.12
CA PRO A 583 3.68 24.72 -4.28
C PRO A 583 4.68 24.78 -5.44
N GLU A 584 4.50 25.65 -6.46
CA GLU A 584 5.46 25.77 -7.56
C GLU A 584 6.83 26.30 -7.11
N PHE A 585 6.93 26.88 -5.90
CA PHE A 585 8.20 27.35 -5.33
C PHE A 585 8.94 26.26 -4.54
N LEU A 586 8.37 25.07 -4.40
CA LEU A 586 9.03 23.92 -3.78
C LEU A 586 10.27 23.50 -4.59
N PHE A 587 11.24 22.92 -3.91
CA PHE A 587 12.48 22.43 -4.51
C PHE A 587 12.87 21.11 -3.88
N GLY A 588 13.66 20.33 -4.59
CA GLY A 588 14.17 19.06 -4.12
C GLY A 588 14.92 18.34 -5.23
N VAL A 589 15.17 17.06 -5.02
CA VAL A 589 15.80 16.21 -6.03
C VAL A 589 14.69 15.66 -6.93
N ASP A 590 14.99 15.65 -8.22
CA ASP A 590 14.21 15.03 -9.29
C ASP A 590 15.20 14.09 -10.00
N MET A 591 15.13 12.77 -9.75
CA MET A 591 16.05 11.80 -10.36
C MET A 591 15.48 11.17 -11.63
N ASN A 592 14.16 11.13 -11.78
CA ASN A 592 13.46 10.57 -12.92
C ASN A 592 13.17 11.61 -14.04
N ASN A 593 13.54 12.87 -13.80
CA ASN A 593 13.57 14.00 -14.72
C ASN A 593 12.23 14.41 -15.34
N ASN A 594 11.12 14.13 -14.65
CA ASN A 594 9.77 14.40 -15.14
C ASN A 594 9.24 15.82 -14.79
N PHE A 595 10.11 16.72 -14.33
CA PHE A 595 9.80 18.10 -13.89
C PHE A 595 9.18 18.21 -12.49
N TRP A 596 8.81 17.10 -11.85
CA TRP A 596 8.33 17.05 -10.48
C TRP A 596 9.47 16.69 -9.53
N VAL A 597 9.34 17.08 -8.25
CA VAL A 597 10.32 16.68 -7.24
C VAL A 597 9.88 15.33 -6.68
N ASP A 598 10.79 14.36 -6.63
CA ASP A 598 10.53 12.95 -6.27
C ASP A 598 9.73 12.82 -4.95
N GLN A 599 9.99 13.67 -3.95
CA GLN A 599 9.30 13.63 -2.63
C GLN A 599 7.79 13.94 -2.71
N PHE A 600 7.35 14.63 -3.76
CA PHE A 600 5.95 15.02 -3.95
C PHE A 600 5.29 14.22 -5.07
N GLU A 601 5.93 13.15 -5.54
CA GLU A 601 5.35 12.27 -6.54
C GLU A 601 4.31 11.34 -5.93
N ASN A 602 3.36 10.95 -6.78
CA ASN A 602 2.30 10.00 -6.46
C ASN A 602 2.00 9.18 -7.72
N ASP A 603 1.79 7.88 -7.60
CA ASP A 603 1.35 7.03 -8.70
C ASP A 603 0.20 6.06 -8.33
N ASP A 604 0.12 4.90 -8.98
CA ASP A 604 -0.92 3.88 -8.76
C ASP A 604 -0.34 2.46 -8.63
N GLN A 605 0.98 2.38 -8.41
CA GLN A 605 1.76 1.16 -8.37
C GLN A 605 2.14 0.82 -6.91
N PRO A 606 2.42 -0.47 -6.61
CA PRO A 606 2.98 -0.83 -5.31
C PRO A 606 4.28 -0.08 -5.00
N ASP A 607 4.45 0.35 -3.75
CA ASP A 607 5.64 1.05 -3.21
C ASP A 607 6.90 0.19 -3.13
N TYR A 608 7.38 -0.31 -4.27
CA TYR A 608 8.69 -0.92 -4.33
C TYR A 608 9.77 0.17 -4.21
N PRO A 609 10.95 -0.14 -3.65
CA PRO A 609 12.08 0.79 -3.67
C PRO A 609 12.49 1.23 -5.09
N TYR A 610 12.20 0.41 -6.10
CA TYR A 610 12.47 0.67 -7.51
C TYR A 610 11.32 0.15 -8.37
N ARG A 611 11.00 0.86 -9.46
CA ARG A 611 9.92 0.48 -10.39
C ARG A 611 10.17 -0.88 -11.05
N LYS A 612 9.10 -1.63 -11.32
CA LYS A 612 9.17 -2.86 -12.13
C LYS A 612 9.73 -2.56 -13.51
N ASP A 613 10.32 -3.56 -14.16
CA ASP A 613 10.89 -3.42 -15.51
C ASP A 613 12.13 -2.52 -15.56
N HIS A 614 12.64 -2.05 -14.41
CA HIS A 614 13.83 -1.21 -14.36
C HIS A 614 15.04 -2.00 -13.87
N ARG A 615 16.21 -1.68 -14.44
CA ARG A 615 17.50 -2.15 -13.96
C ARG A 615 18.52 -1.05 -14.06
N GLY A 616 19.29 -0.85 -12.99
CA GLY A 616 20.20 0.28 -12.94
C GLY A 616 21.12 0.32 -11.75
N PHE A 617 21.82 1.44 -11.65
CA PHE A 617 22.64 1.81 -10.50
C PHE A 617 22.73 3.33 -10.37
N ASN A 618 23.04 3.79 -9.17
CA ASN A 618 23.44 5.16 -8.90
C ASN A 618 24.58 5.18 -7.89
N VAL A 619 25.58 6.03 -8.12
CA VAL A 619 26.76 6.14 -7.27
C VAL A 619 27.12 7.60 -7.10
N TYR A 620 27.39 8.02 -5.87
CA TYR A 620 27.90 9.35 -5.60
C TYR A 620 28.92 9.38 -4.46
N ALA A 621 29.75 10.43 -4.51
CA ALA A 621 30.61 10.83 -3.42
C ALA A 621 30.23 12.24 -2.99
N ALA A 622 30.14 12.46 -1.68
CA ALA A 622 29.91 13.74 -1.07
C ALA A 622 31.07 14.14 -0.15
N TYR A 623 31.31 15.44 -0.02
CA TYR A 623 32.32 16.04 0.81
C TYR A 623 31.73 17.21 1.59
N ASP A 624 31.76 17.12 2.93
CA ASP A 624 31.39 18.19 3.85
C ASP A 624 32.56 19.19 3.91
N LEU A 625 32.47 20.29 3.16
CA LEU A 625 33.46 21.39 3.20
C LEU A 625 33.44 22.09 4.56
N THR A 626 32.25 22.25 5.13
CA THR A 626 31.98 22.64 6.51
C THR A 626 30.79 21.83 7.03
N PRO A 627 30.45 21.85 8.33
CA PRO A 627 29.25 21.19 8.84
C PRO A 627 27.94 21.67 8.17
N GLU A 628 27.96 22.88 7.61
CA GLU A 628 26.84 23.54 6.96
C GLU A 628 26.87 23.45 5.44
N LEU A 629 27.99 23.08 4.80
CA LEU A 629 28.16 23.09 3.34
C LEU A 629 28.70 21.74 2.85
N GLN A 630 27.90 21.07 2.03
CA GLN A 630 28.21 19.80 1.40
C GLN A 630 28.22 19.94 -0.13
N ILE A 631 29.20 19.31 -0.78
CA ILE A 631 29.23 19.11 -2.23
C ILE A 631 29.14 17.62 -2.53
N ALA A 632 28.48 17.23 -3.61
CA ALA A 632 28.42 15.85 -4.07
C ALA A 632 28.49 15.77 -5.59
N GLY A 633 28.98 14.65 -6.10
CA GLY A 633 28.98 14.33 -7.53
C GLY A 633 28.71 12.86 -7.72
N GLY A 634 27.89 12.53 -8.72
CA GLY A 634 27.44 11.18 -8.96
C GLY A 634 27.06 10.89 -10.41
N ALA A 635 26.76 9.62 -10.64
CA ALA A 635 26.27 9.11 -11.91
C ALA A 635 25.18 8.07 -11.65
N MET A 636 24.11 8.13 -12.44
CA MET A 636 23.02 7.17 -12.45
C MET A 636 22.87 6.62 -13.87
N ARG A 637 22.56 5.33 -13.96
CA ARG A 637 22.11 4.69 -15.19
C ARG A 637 20.97 3.75 -14.87
N GLU A 638 19.91 3.87 -15.63
CA GLU A 638 18.71 3.07 -15.52
C GLU A 638 18.19 2.76 -16.92
N HIS A 639 17.72 1.53 -17.11
CA HIS A 639 17.22 1.04 -18.38
C HIS A 639 15.96 0.20 -18.14
N LEU A 640 15.04 0.23 -19.10
CA LEU A 640 13.94 -0.74 -19.13
C LEU A 640 14.47 -2.10 -19.59
N ILE A 641 13.89 -3.19 -19.06
CA ILE A 641 14.23 -4.55 -19.46
C ILE A 641 13.44 -4.93 -20.72
N SER A 642 12.20 -4.46 -20.81
CA SER A 642 11.27 -4.75 -21.92
C SER A 642 11.50 -3.90 -23.16
N SER A 643 12.08 -2.70 -23.06
CA SER A 643 12.26 -1.78 -24.19
C SER A 643 13.67 -1.17 -24.23
N ASP A 644 13.97 -0.42 -25.29
CA ASP A 644 15.27 0.23 -25.48
C ASP A 644 15.39 1.60 -24.74
N GLN A 645 14.44 1.91 -23.86
CA GLN A 645 14.38 3.17 -23.12
C GLN A 645 15.33 3.20 -21.92
N LYS A 646 15.81 4.39 -21.58
CA LYS A 646 16.86 4.64 -20.60
C LYS A 646 16.75 6.01 -19.94
N ASN A 647 17.29 6.10 -18.72
CA ASN A 647 17.61 7.32 -18.00
C ASN A 647 19.08 7.26 -17.57
N GLU A 648 19.94 8.01 -18.25
CA GLU A 648 21.35 8.13 -17.92
C GLU A 648 21.70 9.56 -17.54
N GLN A 649 22.36 9.73 -16.39
CA GLN A 649 22.74 11.07 -15.94
C GLN A 649 24.03 11.14 -15.14
N TYR A 650 24.69 12.28 -15.27
CA TYR A 650 25.79 12.73 -14.42
C TYR A 650 25.38 13.99 -13.70
N TYR A 651 25.55 14.04 -12.37
CA TYR A 651 25.08 15.16 -11.58
C TYR A 651 26.13 15.65 -10.58
N ALA A 652 26.02 16.93 -10.26
CA ALA A 652 26.71 17.58 -9.16
C ALA A 652 25.68 18.31 -8.29
N LEU A 653 25.86 18.24 -6.98
CA LEU A 653 24.95 18.80 -5.99
C LEU A 653 25.75 19.62 -4.99
N VAL A 654 25.27 20.83 -4.67
CA VAL A 654 25.76 21.64 -3.56
C VAL A 654 24.59 21.90 -2.63
N LYS A 655 24.76 21.59 -1.35
CA LYS A 655 23.78 21.84 -0.29
C LYS A 655 24.42 22.68 0.79
N MET A 656 23.76 23.76 1.19
CA MET A 656 24.13 24.55 2.35
C MET A 656 22.91 24.72 3.26
N ASP A 657 23.07 24.42 4.55
CA ASP A 657 22.10 24.78 5.58
C ASP A 657 22.86 25.34 6.79
N GLY A 658 22.90 26.67 6.86
CA GLY A 658 23.68 27.40 7.86
C GLY A 658 22.83 28.37 8.65
N SER A 659 23.07 28.44 9.97
CA SER A 659 22.44 29.43 10.84
C SER A 659 23.49 30.35 11.46
N SER A 660 23.23 31.66 11.43
CA SER A 660 24.10 32.68 12.00
C SER A 660 23.32 33.65 12.89
N ALA A 661 23.82 33.90 14.09
CA ALA A 661 23.24 34.92 14.98
C ALA A 661 23.25 36.33 14.35
N ARG A 662 24.18 36.61 13.43
CA ARG A 662 24.31 37.92 12.77
C ARG A 662 23.54 37.99 11.45
N TRP A 663 23.59 36.91 10.67
CA TRP A 663 23.08 36.91 9.29
C TRP A 663 21.79 36.12 9.12
N GLY A 664 21.28 35.45 10.16
CA GLY A 664 20.10 34.62 10.09
C GLY A 664 20.37 33.24 9.50
N ASP A 665 19.30 32.57 9.07
CA ASP A 665 19.34 31.25 8.47
C ASP A 665 19.47 31.37 6.96
N PHE A 666 20.39 30.60 6.38
CA PHE A 666 20.67 30.59 4.95
C PHE A 666 20.65 29.15 4.44
N LYS A 667 19.89 28.94 3.37
CA LYS A 667 19.77 27.66 2.68
C LYS A 667 20.13 27.84 1.21
N LEU A 668 20.97 26.96 0.68
CA LEU A 668 21.31 26.87 -0.73
C LEU A 668 21.17 25.41 -1.15
N PHE A 669 20.52 25.19 -2.27
CA PHE A 669 20.50 23.91 -2.97
C PHE A 669 20.80 24.22 -4.43
N GLU A 670 21.79 23.55 -5.00
CA GLU A 670 22.15 23.68 -6.41
C GLU A 670 22.42 22.30 -6.95
N MET A 671 21.64 21.85 -7.92
CA MET A 671 21.86 20.61 -8.63
C MET A 671 22.06 20.90 -10.11
N SER A 672 23.14 20.41 -10.69
CA SER A 672 23.39 20.48 -12.12
C SER A 672 23.58 19.07 -12.67
N LYS A 673 22.85 18.75 -13.74
CA LYS A 673 22.76 17.41 -14.32
C LYS A 673 22.96 17.50 -15.82
N ARG A 674 23.62 16.50 -16.41
CA ARG A 674 23.51 16.20 -17.84
C ARG A 674 22.78 14.87 -17.96
N VAL A 675 21.68 14.87 -18.70
CA VAL A 675 20.67 13.81 -18.70
C VAL A 675 20.39 13.36 -20.14
N GLU A 676 20.24 12.06 -20.34
CA GLU A 676 19.66 11.42 -21.51
C GLU A 676 18.52 10.50 -21.03
N ASP A 677 17.27 10.98 -21.12
CA ASP A 677 16.10 10.29 -20.56
C ASP A 677 14.92 10.22 -21.52
N ASP A 678 14.56 9.00 -21.92
CA ASP A 678 13.40 8.71 -22.75
C ASP A 678 12.39 7.76 -22.09
N ILE A 679 12.47 7.55 -20.77
CA ILE A 679 11.48 6.80 -19.98
C ILE A 679 10.35 7.76 -19.53
N PRO A 680 9.09 7.56 -19.95
CA PRO A 680 8.00 8.41 -19.51
C PRO A 680 7.58 8.11 -18.06
N ASN A 681 7.49 9.13 -17.23
CA ASN A 681 7.12 9.03 -15.82
C ASN A 681 5.90 9.89 -15.48
N ARG A 682 4.72 9.41 -15.91
CA ARG A 682 3.42 10.00 -15.57
C ARG A 682 3.11 9.87 -14.07
N LEU A 683 2.37 10.83 -13.53
CA LEU A 683 2.00 10.92 -12.12
C LEU A 683 0.48 10.99 -11.94
N LEU A 684 0.02 10.72 -10.71
CA LEU A 684 -1.38 10.85 -10.30
C LEU A 684 -1.49 11.81 -9.11
N GLN A 685 -1.68 13.11 -9.35
CA GLN A 685 -1.51 14.13 -8.31
C GLN A 685 -2.82 14.69 -7.76
N TRP A 686 -2.88 14.94 -6.45
CA TRP A 686 -3.92 15.80 -5.88
C TRP A 686 -3.63 17.26 -6.26
N LEU A 687 -4.64 18.00 -6.74
CA LEU A 687 -4.42 19.41 -7.06
C LEU A 687 -4.65 20.28 -5.82
N PRO A 688 -3.71 21.17 -5.45
CA PRO A 688 -3.82 21.98 -4.24
C PRO A 688 -5.10 22.83 -4.14
N SER A 689 -5.72 23.18 -5.27
CA SER A 689 -6.99 23.93 -5.35
C SER A 689 -8.24 23.13 -4.96
N GLN A 690 -8.11 21.83 -4.75
CA GLN A 690 -9.22 20.96 -4.41
C GLN A 690 -9.44 20.92 -2.89
N SER A 691 -10.70 20.85 -2.47
CA SER A 691 -11.04 20.66 -1.04
C SER A 691 -11.02 19.19 -0.67
N ILE A 692 -10.72 18.88 0.59
CA ILE A 692 -10.69 17.52 1.16
C ILE A 692 -11.98 16.74 0.85
N ASP A 693 -13.16 17.37 0.95
CA ASP A 693 -14.45 16.67 0.77
C ASP A 693 -14.92 16.58 -0.71
N GLY A 694 -14.12 17.00 -1.70
CA GLY A 694 -14.58 17.06 -3.09
C GLY A 694 -13.51 17.20 -4.17
N GLY A 695 -12.25 16.99 -3.82
CA GLY A 695 -11.17 16.84 -4.78
C GLY A 695 -11.09 15.45 -5.37
N THR A 696 -10.30 15.33 -6.42
CA THR A 696 -10.02 14.08 -7.11
C THR A 696 -8.59 14.11 -7.63
N LEU A 697 -7.87 13.00 -7.43
CA LEU A 697 -6.58 12.77 -8.06
C LEU A 697 -6.66 13.00 -9.57
N THR A 698 -5.65 13.68 -10.11
CA THR A 698 -5.58 14.12 -11.50
C THR A 698 -4.30 13.59 -12.14
N GLN A 699 -4.43 12.94 -13.29
CA GLN A 699 -3.28 12.45 -14.04
C GLN A 699 -2.46 13.63 -14.59
N VAL A 700 -1.15 13.59 -14.36
CA VAL A 700 -0.17 14.55 -14.86
C VAL A 700 0.78 13.80 -15.80
N GLU A 701 0.82 14.24 -17.05
CA GLU A 701 1.71 13.66 -18.06
C GLU A 701 3.13 14.20 -17.93
N ASP A 702 4.10 13.36 -18.26
CA ASP A 702 5.51 13.73 -18.32
C ASP A 702 5.79 14.54 -19.61
N PRO A 703 6.28 15.78 -19.51
CA PRO A 703 6.60 16.61 -20.67
C PRO A 703 7.84 16.13 -21.45
N MET A 704 8.58 15.13 -20.96
CA MET A 704 9.77 14.54 -21.59
C MET A 704 10.86 15.58 -21.94
N LEU A 705 11.11 16.53 -21.03
CA LEU A 705 12.06 17.63 -21.26
C LEU A 705 13.54 17.20 -21.17
N ALA A 706 13.82 15.98 -20.71
CA ALA A 706 15.17 15.53 -20.35
C ALA A 706 15.82 14.54 -21.34
N ARG A 707 15.27 14.41 -22.57
CA ARG A 707 15.74 13.46 -23.62
C ARG A 707 17.22 13.54 -23.97
N ASP A 708 17.79 14.74 -24.04
CA ASP A 708 19.24 14.98 -24.08
C ASP A 708 19.46 16.45 -23.70
N THR A 709 19.64 16.67 -22.40
CA THR A 709 19.42 17.97 -21.77
C THR A 709 20.44 18.25 -20.66
N TRP A 710 20.92 19.49 -20.60
CA TRP A 710 21.57 20.02 -19.41
C TRP A 710 20.53 20.65 -18.49
N VAL A 711 20.37 20.10 -17.29
CA VAL A 711 19.41 20.56 -16.28
C VAL A 711 20.15 21.26 -15.15
N ASN A 712 19.64 22.40 -14.71
CA ASN A 712 20.17 23.13 -13.56
C ASN A 712 19.04 23.59 -12.65
N HIS A 713 19.13 23.28 -11.36
CA HIS A 713 18.14 23.64 -10.35
C HIS A 713 18.82 24.33 -9.17
N LEU A 714 18.52 25.62 -9.00
CA LEU A 714 19.03 26.50 -7.96
C LEU A 714 17.90 26.93 -7.02
N PHE A 715 18.05 26.66 -5.74
CA PHE A 715 17.23 27.24 -4.68
C PHE A 715 18.09 28.01 -3.67
N VAL A 716 17.64 29.22 -3.32
CA VAL A 716 18.26 30.07 -2.30
C VAL A 716 17.20 30.55 -1.33
N GLY A 717 17.37 30.26 -0.05
CA GLY A 717 16.53 30.73 1.05
C GLY A 717 17.33 31.54 2.06
N HIS A 718 16.81 32.68 2.50
CA HIS A 718 17.41 33.52 3.53
C HIS A 718 16.36 34.03 4.50
N LYS A 719 16.54 33.79 5.79
CA LYS A 719 15.65 34.26 6.86
C LYS A 719 16.47 35.04 7.88
N VAL A 720 16.20 36.33 8.05
CA VAL A 720 16.93 37.18 8.98
C VAL A 720 16.02 37.97 9.91
N HIS A 721 16.45 38.11 11.16
CA HIS A 721 15.76 38.88 12.19
C HIS A 721 16.54 40.17 12.47
N ILE A 722 15.97 41.32 12.10
CA ILE A 722 16.54 42.64 12.35
C ILE A 722 15.70 43.34 13.43
N GLY A 723 16.07 43.11 14.70
CA GLY A 723 15.30 43.56 15.85
C GLY A 723 13.92 42.90 15.91
N ARG A 724 12.86 43.66 15.63
CA ARG A 724 11.47 43.15 15.57
C ARG A 724 10.98 42.87 14.15
N THR A 725 11.80 43.16 13.15
CA THR A 725 11.50 42.90 11.75
C THR A 725 12.03 41.52 11.37
N LYS A 726 11.17 40.68 10.80
CA LYS A 726 11.54 39.44 10.13
C LYS A 726 11.54 39.68 8.63
N VAL A 727 12.64 39.33 7.98
CA VAL A 727 12.79 39.37 6.52
C VAL A 727 13.08 37.96 6.05
N GLU A 728 12.37 37.53 5.02
CA GLU A 728 12.55 36.24 4.40
C GLU A 728 12.57 36.39 2.88
N THR A 729 13.58 35.83 2.23
CA THR A 729 13.72 35.81 0.78
C THR A 729 13.89 34.36 0.36
N ARG A 730 13.17 33.94 -0.69
CA ARG A 730 13.33 32.65 -1.35
C ARG A 730 13.44 32.89 -2.84
N MET A 731 14.30 32.12 -3.50
CA MET A 731 14.45 32.09 -4.95
C MET A 731 14.54 30.63 -5.38
N ASN A 732 13.87 30.27 -6.46
CA ASN A 732 13.92 28.96 -7.07
C ASN A 732 14.05 29.13 -8.59
N TYR A 733 15.01 28.46 -9.20
CA TYR A 733 15.29 28.55 -10.62
C TYR A 733 15.63 27.18 -11.19
N THR A 734 14.86 26.73 -12.17
CA THR A 734 15.10 25.48 -12.89
C THR A 734 15.28 25.79 -14.37
N LEU A 735 16.31 25.26 -14.99
CA LEU A 735 16.62 25.44 -16.41
C LEU A 735 16.83 24.07 -17.07
N PHE A 736 16.14 23.85 -18.17
CA PHE A 736 16.34 22.74 -19.11
C PHE A 736 16.93 23.31 -20.39
N HIS A 737 18.18 23.02 -20.67
CA HIS A 737 18.87 23.43 -21.90
C HIS A 737 19.10 22.21 -22.80
N GLN A 738 18.33 22.12 -23.88
CA GLN A 738 18.42 20.98 -24.80
C GLN A 738 19.78 20.96 -25.51
N LEU A 739 20.45 19.81 -25.51
CA LEU A 739 21.74 19.60 -26.17
C LEU A 739 21.60 19.10 -27.62
N MET A 740 20.40 18.67 -27.99
CA MET A 740 20.02 18.23 -29.33
C MET A 740 20.06 19.33 -30.40
N ASP A 741 20.23 18.92 -31.65
CA ASP A 741 20.15 19.82 -32.80
C ASP A 741 18.71 20.35 -33.03
N GLU A 742 18.57 21.36 -33.90
CA GLU A 742 17.26 21.98 -34.18
C GLU A 742 16.25 21.04 -34.86
N ARG A 743 16.74 20.10 -35.68
CA ARG A 743 15.87 19.16 -36.38
C ARG A 743 15.25 18.19 -35.40
N THR A 744 16.06 17.51 -34.58
CA THR A 744 15.57 16.55 -33.57
C THR A 744 14.63 17.23 -32.58
N ARG A 745 14.94 18.46 -32.14
CA ARG A 745 14.05 19.22 -31.26
C ARG A 745 12.71 19.54 -31.91
N THR A 746 12.68 19.86 -33.20
CA THR A 746 11.44 20.13 -33.92
C THR A 746 10.60 18.86 -34.12
N GLU A 747 11.24 17.72 -34.36
CA GLU A 747 10.57 16.42 -34.47
C GLU A 747 9.94 15.99 -33.13
N LEU A 748 10.53 16.37 -32.00
CA LEU A 748 10.06 16.07 -30.64
C LEU A 748 9.22 17.18 -29.98
N ASP A 749 8.91 18.26 -30.70
CA ASP A 749 8.22 19.46 -30.17
C ASP A 749 8.88 20.10 -28.92
N LEU A 750 10.22 20.13 -28.90
CA LEU A 750 11.02 20.68 -27.81
C LEU A 750 11.57 22.08 -28.13
N ARG A 751 11.50 22.98 -27.14
CA ARG A 751 12.11 24.32 -27.24
C ARG A 751 13.62 24.21 -27.02
N LYS A 752 14.39 25.24 -27.40
CA LYS A 752 15.85 25.27 -27.10
C LYS A 752 16.13 25.27 -25.60
N SER A 753 15.28 25.95 -24.84
CA SER A 753 15.37 26.00 -23.39
C SER A 753 14.00 26.20 -22.78
N ASP A 754 13.74 25.45 -21.73
CA ASP A 754 12.59 25.64 -20.84
C ASP A 754 13.10 26.01 -19.45
N PHE A 755 12.35 26.84 -18.73
CA PHE A 755 12.77 27.26 -17.40
C PHE A 755 11.59 27.62 -16.49
N PHE A 756 11.86 27.55 -15.20
CA PHE A 756 11.07 28.11 -14.12
C PHE A 756 11.94 29.10 -13.34
N PHE A 757 11.43 30.29 -13.03
CA PHE A 757 12.06 31.25 -12.13
C PHE A 757 11.00 31.80 -11.17
N GLY A 758 11.21 31.60 -9.88
CA GLY A 758 10.35 32.10 -8.82
C GLY A 758 11.16 32.85 -7.77
N ALA A 759 10.67 34.00 -7.31
CA ALA A 759 11.22 34.73 -6.18
C ALA A 759 10.11 35.18 -5.22
N ILE A 760 10.32 34.98 -3.92
CA ILE A 760 9.42 35.41 -2.86
C ILE A 760 10.20 36.28 -1.88
N ASN A 761 9.68 37.46 -1.55
CA ASN A 761 10.19 38.31 -0.48
C ASN A 761 9.08 38.57 0.52
N LYS A 762 9.33 38.34 1.81
CA LYS A 762 8.42 38.57 2.92
C LYS A 762 9.08 39.47 3.95
N VAL A 763 8.34 40.45 4.43
CA VAL A 763 8.72 41.28 5.56
C VAL A 763 7.55 41.37 6.52
N LYS A 764 7.77 41.07 7.80
CA LYS A 764 6.80 41.37 8.87
C LYS A 764 7.48 42.06 10.04
N HIS A 765 6.80 43.04 10.62
CA HIS A 765 7.31 43.78 11.77
C HIS A 765 6.26 43.84 12.86
N ARG A 766 6.46 43.12 13.97
CA ARG A 766 5.51 43.10 15.07
C ARG A 766 5.90 44.10 16.16
N ARG A 767 5.02 45.03 16.48
CA ARG A 767 5.25 46.04 17.53
C ARG A 767 4.04 46.19 18.44
N GLN A 768 4.29 46.11 19.74
CA GLN A 768 3.30 46.45 20.76
C GLN A 768 3.37 47.94 21.10
N ILE A 769 2.22 48.61 21.09
CA ILE A 769 2.00 50.02 21.43
C ILE A 769 0.84 50.08 22.44
N GLY A 770 1.19 50.05 23.73
CA GLY A 770 0.19 49.95 24.80
C GLY A 770 -0.55 48.62 24.76
N VAL A 771 -1.89 48.67 24.67
CA VAL A 771 -2.77 47.49 24.53
C VAL A 771 -2.91 47.00 23.09
N LEU A 772 -2.38 47.74 22.12
CA LEU A 772 -2.45 47.39 20.71
C LEU A 772 -1.16 46.70 20.27
N THR A 773 -1.29 45.59 19.56
CA THR A 773 -0.21 44.97 18.79
C THR A 773 -0.47 45.20 17.32
N ILE A 774 0.50 45.79 16.63
CA ILE A 774 0.40 46.09 15.19
C ILE A 774 1.46 45.29 14.46
N GLU A 775 1.06 44.61 13.38
CA GLU A 775 1.93 43.84 12.51
C GLU A 775 1.69 44.23 11.04
N PRO A 776 2.39 45.24 10.51
CA PRO A 776 2.54 45.41 9.07
C PRO A 776 3.32 44.24 8.47
N ARG A 777 2.86 43.83 7.28
CA ARG A 777 3.34 42.70 6.50
C ARG A 777 3.40 43.09 5.03
N TRP A 778 4.46 42.69 4.35
CA TRP A 778 4.61 42.84 2.90
C TRP A 778 5.13 41.53 2.32
N LYS A 779 4.51 41.05 1.25
CA LYS A 779 4.94 39.87 0.50
C LYS A 779 4.94 40.21 -1.00
N SER A 780 6.05 39.95 -1.67
CA SER A 780 6.21 40.05 -3.12
C SER A 780 6.47 38.64 -3.65
N GLU A 781 5.68 38.18 -4.63
CA GLU A 781 5.90 36.94 -5.36
C GLU A 781 6.07 37.28 -6.84
N PHE A 782 7.22 36.91 -7.41
CA PHE A 782 7.46 37.00 -8.84
C PHE A 782 7.67 35.60 -9.40
N LEU A 783 7.04 35.30 -10.52
CA LEU A 783 7.13 34.02 -11.21
C LEU A 783 7.26 34.25 -12.71
N LYS A 784 8.17 33.54 -13.35
CA LYS A 784 8.35 33.53 -14.80
C LYS A 784 8.73 32.13 -15.24
N GLN A 785 7.93 31.52 -16.10
CA GLN A 785 8.14 30.15 -16.56
C GLN A 785 7.72 29.98 -18.02
N THR A 786 8.34 29.03 -18.71
CA THR A 786 8.02 28.68 -20.11
C THR A 786 6.88 27.68 -20.24
N ARG A 787 6.69 26.86 -19.20
CA ARG A 787 5.66 25.84 -19.00
C ARG A 787 5.24 25.85 -17.53
N GLY A 788 3.96 25.64 -17.25
CA GLY A 788 3.45 25.51 -15.87
C GLY A 788 3.37 24.07 -15.40
N LEU A 789 3.44 23.89 -14.08
CA LEU A 789 3.40 22.60 -13.40
C LEU A 789 2.09 21.81 -13.69
N PHE A 790 0.98 22.52 -13.92
CA PHE A 790 -0.35 21.94 -14.16
C PHE A 790 -0.94 22.29 -15.54
N GLY A 791 -0.16 22.95 -16.39
CA GLY A 791 -0.63 23.43 -17.68
C GLY A 791 0.54 23.98 -18.50
N GLU A 792 0.65 23.56 -19.75
CA GLU A 792 1.79 23.86 -20.64
C GLU A 792 1.92 25.34 -21.06
N GLU A 793 1.24 26.23 -20.37
CA GLU A 793 1.18 27.65 -20.70
C GLU A 793 2.37 28.41 -20.11
N LYS A 794 2.89 29.34 -20.91
CA LYS A 794 3.89 30.30 -20.46
C LYS A 794 3.22 31.27 -19.48
N ARG A 795 3.86 31.53 -18.35
CA ARG A 795 3.33 32.43 -17.33
C ARG A 795 4.40 33.39 -16.84
N GLU A 796 4.06 34.66 -16.72
CA GLU A 796 4.90 35.69 -16.13
C GLU A 796 4.02 36.54 -15.23
N GLN A 797 4.22 36.47 -13.93
CA GLN A 797 3.30 37.04 -12.95
C GLN A 797 4.04 37.72 -11.80
N LEU A 798 3.52 38.88 -11.38
CA LEU A 798 3.92 39.60 -10.18
C LEU A 798 2.72 39.74 -9.23
N ARG A 799 2.92 39.39 -7.95
CA ARG A 799 1.94 39.59 -6.87
C ARG A 799 2.57 40.39 -5.75
N GLU A 800 2.01 41.56 -5.49
CA GLU A 800 2.41 42.44 -4.39
C GLU A 800 1.30 42.49 -3.34
N LEU A 801 1.61 42.00 -2.15
CA LEU A 801 0.69 41.96 -1.03
C LEU A 801 1.20 42.86 0.09
N PHE A 802 0.34 43.77 0.52
CA PHE A 802 0.53 44.61 1.69
C PHE A 802 -0.60 44.33 2.67
N SER A 803 -0.28 44.01 3.92
CA SER A 803 -1.32 43.88 4.94
C SER A 803 -0.89 44.41 6.29
N VAL A 804 -1.87 44.80 7.10
CA VAL A 804 -1.65 45.21 8.48
C VAL A 804 -2.66 44.46 9.34
N ILE A 805 -2.17 43.76 10.35
CA ILE A 805 -2.99 43.16 11.41
C ILE A 805 -2.84 44.02 12.66
N VAL A 806 -3.96 44.30 13.32
CA VAL A 806 -4.04 44.98 14.61
C VAL A 806 -4.75 44.06 15.60
N GLU A 807 -4.14 43.79 16.73
CA GLU A 807 -4.69 42.99 17.81
C GLU A 807 -4.83 43.84 19.07
N MET A 808 -5.95 43.74 19.76
CA MET A 808 -6.22 44.45 21.01
C MET A 808 -6.79 43.48 22.04
N ASP A 809 -6.01 43.17 23.07
CA ASP A 809 -6.51 42.49 24.25
C ASP A 809 -7.23 43.51 25.13
N PHE A 810 -8.55 43.37 25.24
CA PHE A 810 -9.38 44.31 26.01
C PHE A 810 -10.01 43.71 27.25
N LEU A 811 -10.03 42.37 27.37
CA LEU A 811 -10.33 41.62 28.58
C LEU A 811 -9.33 40.47 28.74
N THR A 812 -9.31 39.82 29.91
CA THR A 812 -8.39 38.71 30.22
C THR A 812 -8.50 37.51 29.27
N GLY A 813 -9.67 37.29 28.66
CA GLY A 813 -9.90 36.22 27.69
C GLY A 813 -10.47 36.70 26.36
N SER A 814 -10.53 38.01 26.10
CA SER A 814 -11.11 38.54 24.86
C SER A 814 -10.14 39.43 24.09
N THR A 815 -9.95 39.07 22.82
CA THR A 815 -9.07 39.77 21.88
C THR A 815 -9.89 40.24 20.69
N LEU A 816 -9.76 41.50 20.32
CA LEU A 816 -10.29 42.04 19.07
C LEU A 816 -9.16 42.10 18.04
N GLN A 817 -9.35 41.50 16.87
CA GLN A 817 -8.41 41.51 15.75
C GLN A 817 -9.06 42.23 14.56
N GLY A 818 -8.31 43.15 13.96
CA GLY A 818 -8.66 43.81 12.71
C GLY A 818 -7.55 43.63 11.68
N GLY A 819 -7.91 43.42 10.42
CA GLY A 819 -6.96 43.24 9.32
C GLY A 819 -7.36 44.02 8.09
N LEU A 820 -6.38 44.66 7.44
CA LEU A 820 -6.53 45.22 6.09
C LEU A 820 -5.45 44.58 5.21
N GLU A 821 -5.84 44.05 4.05
CA GLU A 821 -4.96 43.48 3.04
C GLU A 821 -5.25 44.11 1.68
N TYR A 822 -4.19 44.53 0.98
CA TYR A 822 -4.19 44.96 -0.40
C TYR A 822 -3.30 44.00 -1.20
N LEU A 823 -3.86 43.41 -2.25
CA LEU A 823 -3.17 42.51 -3.18
C LEU A 823 -3.27 43.09 -4.58
N TRP A 824 -2.12 43.27 -5.23
CA TRP A 824 -2.01 43.62 -6.64
C TRP A 824 -1.43 42.42 -7.37
N ASN A 825 -2.13 41.92 -8.39
CA ASN A 825 -1.75 40.80 -9.23
C ASN A 825 -1.71 41.25 -10.69
N GLU A 826 -0.57 41.06 -11.33
CA GLU A 826 -0.31 41.38 -12.73
C GLU A 826 0.27 40.13 -13.41
N ASP A 827 -0.40 39.64 -14.43
CA ASP A 827 -0.03 38.54 -15.31
C ASP A 827 0.34 39.14 -16.67
N PHE A 828 1.63 39.27 -16.92
CA PHE A 828 2.18 39.92 -18.11
C PHE A 828 1.90 39.15 -19.41
N ALA A 829 1.38 37.92 -19.32
CA ALA A 829 1.02 37.10 -20.48
C ALA A 829 -0.47 37.17 -20.83
N ASP A 830 -1.34 37.44 -19.84
CA ASP A 830 -2.79 37.45 -20.02
C ASP A 830 -3.47 38.44 -19.07
N ASP A 831 -3.76 39.65 -19.59
CA ASP A 831 -4.45 40.74 -18.88
C ASP A 831 -5.81 40.32 -18.30
N ALA A 832 -6.42 39.20 -18.76
CA ALA A 832 -7.67 38.69 -18.18
C ALA A 832 -7.49 38.21 -16.72
N ASN A 833 -6.26 37.86 -16.33
CA ASN A 833 -5.91 37.42 -14.98
C ASN A 833 -5.52 38.58 -14.05
N ASP A 834 -5.51 39.83 -14.54
CA ASP A 834 -5.11 41.00 -13.78
C ASP A 834 -6.20 41.47 -12.83
N PHE A 835 -5.83 41.68 -11.56
CA PHE A 835 -6.75 42.21 -10.57
C PHE A 835 -6.06 42.93 -9.43
N ARG A 836 -6.82 43.82 -8.80
CA ARG A 836 -6.51 44.40 -7.49
C ARG A 836 -7.54 43.91 -6.48
N SER A 837 -7.11 43.55 -5.28
CA SER A 837 -8.01 43.09 -4.22
C SER A 837 -7.76 43.82 -2.92
N VAL A 838 -8.85 44.29 -2.31
CA VAL A 838 -8.84 44.84 -0.94
C VAL A 838 -9.66 43.92 -0.07
N SER A 839 -9.08 43.44 1.02
CA SER A 839 -9.76 42.64 2.04
C SER A 839 -9.73 43.33 3.40
N LEU A 840 -10.88 43.47 4.02
CA LEU A 840 -11.06 43.96 5.39
C LEU A 840 -11.58 42.81 6.25
N GLY A 841 -10.93 42.55 7.39
CA GLY A 841 -11.35 41.56 8.36
C GLY A 841 -11.52 42.17 9.74
N LEU A 842 -12.57 41.77 10.46
CA LEU A 842 -12.77 42.09 11.87
C LEU A 842 -13.22 40.82 12.59
N GLN A 843 -12.54 40.45 13.68
CA GLN A 843 -12.80 39.25 14.46
C GLN A 843 -12.69 39.53 15.95
N LEU A 844 -13.72 39.16 16.71
CA LEU A 844 -13.69 39.04 18.15
C LEU A 844 -13.40 37.57 18.50
N THR A 845 -12.36 37.36 19.30
CA THR A 845 -12.02 36.05 19.88
C THR A 845 -12.27 36.08 21.38
N ASN A 846 -12.99 35.11 21.91
CA ASN A 846 -13.13 34.86 23.35
C ASN A 846 -12.61 33.46 23.70
N ARG A 847 -11.74 33.36 24.70
CA ARG A 847 -11.21 32.11 25.25
C ARG A 847 -11.72 31.95 26.68
N SER A 848 -12.44 30.88 26.96
CA SER A 848 -13.03 30.58 28.26
C SER A 848 -12.99 29.09 28.57
N THR A 849 -13.41 28.69 29.77
CA THR A 849 -13.53 27.28 30.17
C THR A 849 -14.97 26.95 30.54
N TYR A 850 -15.52 25.87 30.02
CA TYR A 850 -16.90 25.43 30.30
C TYR A 850 -16.99 23.91 30.37
N LEU A 851 -17.54 23.38 31.48
CA LEU A 851 -17.70 21.93 31.74
C LEU A 851 -16.43 21.09 31.51
N GLY A 852 -15.26 21.65 31.86
CA GLY A 852 -13.96 20.98 31.70
C GLY A 852 -13.30 21.16 30.33
N TYR A 853 -14.01 21.75 29.34
CA TYR A 853 -13.46 22.08 28.02
C TYR A 853 -12.90 23.50 27.98
N LYS A 854 -11.84 23.71 27.20
CA LYS A 854 -11.43 25.04 26.74
C LYS A 854 -12.31 25.43 25.55
N ILE A 855 -13.07 26.51 25.70
CA ILE A 855 -13.94 27.06 24.68
C ILE A 855 -13.26 28.25 24.00
N VAL A 856 -13.22 28.25 22.68
CA VAL A 856 -12.80 29.39 21.86
C VAL A 856 -13.98 29.82 20.99
N ALA A 857 -14.56 30.98 21.26
CA ALA A 857 -15.63 31.56 20.44
C ALA A 857 -15.07 32.66 19.54
N LEU A 858 -15.34 32.59 18.25
CA LEU A 858 -15.01 33.58 17.24
C LEU A 858 -16.28 34.20 16.70
N ALA A 859 -16.32 35.52 16.55
CA ALA A 859 -17.40 36.21 15.85
C ALA A 859 -16.81 37.33 15.00
N GLY A 860 -17.21 37.44 13.73
CA GLY A 860 -16.57 38.39 12.84
C GLY A 860 -17.20 38.54 11.48
N MET A 861 -16.55 39.40 10.68
CA MET A 861 -16.87 39.60 9.28
C MET A 861 -15.61 39.82 8.45
N ARG A 862 -15.67 39.44 7.18
CA ARG A 862 -14.66 39.69 6.17
C ARG A 862 -15.34 40.22 4.91
N LEU A 863 -14.91 41.40 4.46
CA LEU A 863 -15.29 41.96 3.17
C LEU A 863 -14.08 41.86 2.23
N ARG A 864 -14.28 41.37 1.02
CA ARG A 864 -13.25 41.37 -0.02
C ARG A 864 -13.83 41.88 -1.32
N THR A 865 -13.22 42.91 -1.87
CA THR A 865 -13.49 43.39 -3.23
C THR A 865 -12.31 43.00 -4.11
N ARG A 866 -12.58 42.40 -5.26
CA ARG A 866 -11.60 42.11 -6.31
C ARG A 866 -12.04 42.82 -7.58
N ASP A 867 -11.22 43.75 -8.04
CA ASP A 867 -11.43 44.57 -9.23
C ASP A 867 -10.54 44.03 -10.34
N PHE A 868 -11.15 43.53 -11.41
CA PHE A 868 -10.45 42.91 -12.53
C PHE A 868 -10.27 43.92 -13.66
N GLU A 869 -9.23 43.77 -14.47
CA GLU A 869 -9.00 44.70 -15.58
C GLU A 869 -10.03 44.55 -16.72
N LEU A 870 -10.36 43.31 -17.06
CA LEU A 870 -11.26 42.98 -18.19
C LEU A 870 -12.66 42.51 -17.77
N SER A 871 -13.00 42.52 -16.47
CA SER A 871 -14.32 42.10 -15.98
C SER A 871 -14.81 42.92 -14.78
N ASP A 872 -16.11 42.82 -14.48
CA ASP A 872 -16.72 43.59 -13.40
C ASP A 872 -16.13 43.25 -12.02
N ALA A 873 -15.98 44.26 -11.17
CA ALA A 873 -15.51 44.07 -9.80
C ALA A 873 -16.45 43.15 -9.00
N VAL A 874 -15.87 42.12 -8.38
CA VAL A 874 -16.58 41.15 -7.55
C VAL A 874 -16.37 41.48 -6.07
N THR A 875 -17.46 41.73 -5.34
CA THR A 875 -17.41 41.89 -3.89
C THR A 875 -18.00 40.68 -3.19
N THR A 876 -17.24 40.12 -2.26
CA THR A 876 -17.61 38.99 -1.42
C THR A 876 -17.66 39.43 0.04
N ASN A 877 -18.71 39.05 0.75
CA ASN A 877 -18.88 39.33 2.17
C ASN A 877 -19.10 38.00 2.90
N THR A 878 -18.39 37.80 4.01
CA THR A 878 -18.51 36.64 4.88
C THR A 878 -18.73 37.12 6.30
N THR A 879 -19.82 36.71 6.93
CA THR A 879 -20.06 36.91 8.37
C THR A 879 -20.05 35.54 9.05
N PHE A 880 -19.50 35.45 10.25
CA PHE A 880 -19.37 34.16 10.94
C PHE A 880 -19.47 34.29 12.45
N VAL A 881 -19.97 33.21 13.06
CA VAL A 881 -19.85 32.93 14.49
C VAL A 881 -19.48 31.45 14.61
N SER A 882 -18.38 31.15 15.27
CA SER A 882 -17.86 29.79 15.43
C SER A 882 -17.46 29.55 16.87
N VAL A 883 -17.74 28.36 17.40
CA VAL A 883 -17.37 27.98 18.77
C VAL A 883 -16.65 26.65 18.71
N PHE A 884 -15.42 26.63 19.21
CA PHE A 884 -14.56 25.45 19.30
C PHE A 884 -14.49 24.99 20.75
N ALA A 885 -14.49 23.69 20.98
CA ALA A 885 -14.32 23.08 22.31
C ALA A 885 -13.22 22.02 22.25
N GLY A 886 -12.19 22.17 23.09
CA GLY A 886 -11.05 21.24 23.16
C GLY A 886 -10.83 20.70 24.57
N LEU A 887 -10.36 19.45 24.66
CA LEU A 887 -9.81 18.84 25.87
C LEU A 887 -8.31 19.23 25.99
N ASN A 888 -7.81 19.30 27.22
CA ASN A 888 -6.45 19.79 27.51
C ASN A 888 -5.35 18.85 27.03
#